data_AF-A0A971AMU8-F1
#
_entry.id   AF-A0A971AMU8-F1
#
_cell.length_a   1.000
_cell.length_b   1.000
_cell.length_c   1.000
_cell.angle_alpha   90.00
_cell.angle_beta   90.00
_cell.angle_gamma   90.00
#
_symmetry.space_group_name_H-M   'P 1'
#
loop_
_entity.id
_entity.type
_entity.pdbx_description
1 polymer ?
#
loop_
_entity_poly.entity_id
_entity_poly.type
_entity_poly.pdbx_seq_one_letter_code
_entity_poly.pdbx_strand_id
1 'polypeptide(L)'
;MHRTERLLRQEISGRQAWRYAEAIAQYNRIQASPGYREAARKVAGLLAREGVEVGIREFPAREGVRFLARPSFREWRCNGGELWLLGQDGSRRRLARYQEEEVSLVQRSAATPPEGVEAELVWVPDAENPDSYRGLDLRGKFALVRGNAMAVHSLAVEEHGAAGLVFDNLNSYPPLRTREDMPDAIQYTSFWWTGREKPAFGFCVPPRVGDELRALLARGPVRLFARVDAYLTDGALENVEYFIPGKQQQEVLLVAHLCHPYPGAQDNASGPAVLMEVMRVLHRLLDRGELEPPQLGIRFLLVPEMTGTFAWLDRYPHQAQATVAALNLDMVGAGQDMGGGPLCIEKPPLATPTFLHEYAFGILSAISREATSTTGSFAYSTCHFLAAPFSGGSDHYVLSDPTIGIPCPMVIQWPDRHYHTSLDRPRNLDPGMLKRVAFLAALYAWGLAAGSEESWVEFAYTYAAQAGARVVKALQGALQNAGLRSQWPQVLDFFLDYEARALEQLGAYAAVREFPRLADAATWAQIFLADSGALVRQWASRAAGGRDEVPLREALDPRRGAQVYARVYKGPVDLNAELTRLPRQKQREWRAFAKAQAPGVGYDTLLLYWLDGRRSVAEALERVYFESGVWHPNYALRFLDLLAELELVRLVK
;
A
#
# COMPACT_ATOMS: atom_id res chain seq x y z
N MET A 1 19.40 -6.23 -26.25
CA MET A 1 19.13 -5.42 -25.04
C MET A 1 19.77 -4.02 -25.10
N HIS A 2 21.05 -3.88 -25.49
CA HIS A 2 21.78 -2.60 -25.42
C HIS A 2 21.19 -1.40 -26.20
N ARG A 3 20.52 -1.63 -27.36
CA ARG A 3 19.88 -0.52 -28.10
C ARG A 3 18.71 0.08 -27.31
N THR A 4 17.76 -0.75 -26.88
CA THR A 4 16.58 -0.33 -26.11
C THR A 4 16.99 0.36 -24.82
N GLU A 5 17.93 -0.22 -24.06
CA GLU A 5 18.44 0.38 -22.84
C GLU A 5 18.99 1.79 -23.09
N ARG A 6 19.81 1.96 -24.14
CA ARG A 6 20.37 3.25 -24.53
C ARG A 6 19.30 4.26 -24.89
N LEU A 7 18.30 3.86 -25.69
CA LEU A 7 17.19 4.73 -26.10
C LEU A 7 16.40 5.23 -24.89
N LEU A 8 16.00 4.31 -24.01
CA LEU A 8 15.28 4.65 -22.77
C LEU A 8 16.12 5.58 -21.89
N ARG A 9 17.41 5.29 -21.69
CA ARG A 9 18.30 6.12 -20.85
C ARG A 9 18.46 7.55 -21.38
N GLN A 10 18.44 7.72 -22.70
CA GLN A 10 18.53 9.00 -23.40
C GLN A 10 17.22 9.79 -23.34
N GLU A 11 16.07 9.14 -23.51
CA GLU A 11 14.76 9.81 -23.58
C GLU A 11 14.14 10.08 -22.20
N ILE A 12 14.41 9.26 -21.18
CA ILE A 12 13.87 9.46 -19.83
C ILE A 12 14.49 10.67 -19.13
N SER A 13 13.62 11.52 -18.60
CA SER A 13 13.93 12.75 -17.89
C SER A 13 13.34 12.76 -16.49
N GLY A 14 14.21 12.66 -15.49
CA GLY A 14 13.82 12.83 -14.08
C GLY A 14 13.27 14.23 -13.77
N ARG A 15 13.74 15.26 -14.48
CA ARG A 15 13.21 16.62 -14.35
C ARG A 15 11.77 16.71 -14.85
N GLN A 16 11.43 15.98 -15.91
CA GLN A 16 10.08 15.94 -16.45
C GLN A 16 9.13 15.22 -15.47
N ALA A 17 9.53 14.06 -14.96
CA ALA A 17 8.81 13.37 -13.89
C ALA A 17 8.61 14.29 -12.67
N TRP A 18 9.65 15.00 -12.22
CA TRP A 18 9.52 15.95 -11.11
C TRP A 18 8.49 17.06 -11.38
N ARG A 19 8.43 17.60 -12.61
CA ARG A 19 7.42 18.60 -12.99
C ARG A 19 6.00 18.03 -13.01
N TYR A 20 5.84 16.76 -13.37
CA TYR A 20 4.54 16.09 -13.25
C TYR A 20 4.14 15.94 -11.78
N ALA A 21 5.04 15.50 -10.91
CA ALA A 21 4.79 15.36 -9.48
C ALA A 21 4.42 16.71 -8.85
N GLU A 22 5.16 17.77 -9.18
CA GLU A 22 4.86 19.14 -8.73
C GLU A 22 3.46 19.60 -9.15
N ALA A 23 3.04 19.30 -10.38
CA ALA A 23 1.72 19.65 -10.89
C ALA A 23 0.59 18.86 -10.24
N ILE A 24 0.80 17.56 -9.98
CA ILE A 24 -0.17 16.68 -9.30
C ILE A 24 -0.31 17.08 -7.83
N ALA A 25 0.79 17.40 -7.16
CA ALA A 25 0.84 17.79 -5.75
C ALA A 25 0.21 19.16 -5.44
N GLN A 26 -0.32 19.87 -6.44
CA GLN A 26 -1.12 21.09 -6.23
C GLN A 26 -2.56 20.81 -5.82
N TYR A 27 -3.02 19.55 -5.86
CA TYR A 27 -4.41 19.19 -5.63
C TYR A 27 -4.60 18.43 -4.32
N ASN A 28 -5.62 18.78 -3.54
CA ASN A 28 -6.17 17.91 -2.52
C ASN A 28 -6.99 16.79 -3.16
N ARG A 29 -6.31 15.70 -3.51
CA ARG A 29 -6.79 14.66 -4.43
C ARG A 29 -7.16 13.38 -3.71
N ILE A 30 -7.94 13.46 -2.63
CA ILE A 30 -8.42 12.25 -1.93
C ILE A 30 -9.40 11.45 -2.78
N GLN A 31 -9.58 10.16 -2.50
CA GLN A 31 -10.47 9.28 -3.27
C GLN A 31 -11.92 9.80 -3.28
N ALA A 32 -12.54 9.76 -4.46
CA ALA A 32 -13.88 10.32 -4.74
C ALA A 32 -13.99 11.78 -4.25
N SER A 33 -13.29 12.70 -4.95
CA SER A 33 -13.33 14.14 -4.65
C SER A 33 -13.17 14.99 -5.91
N PRO A 34 -13.65 16.24 -5.90
CA PRO A 34 -13.40 17.19 -6.98
C PRO A 34 -11.91 17.39 -7.28
N GLY A 35 -11.08 17.49 -6.24
CA GLY A 35 -9.63 17.68 -6.41
C GLY A 35 -8.95 16.47 -7.08
N TYR A 36 -9.40 15.24 -6.81
CA TYR A 36 -8.92 14.06 -7.52
C TYR A 36 -9.30 14.12 -9.01
N ARG A 37 -10.55 14.44 -9.31
CA ARG A 37 -11.05 14.57 -10.69
C ARG A 37 -10.30 15.66 -11.47
N GLU A 38 -9.99 16.77 -10.81
CA GLU A 38 -9.18 17.85 -11.38
C GLU A 38 -7.73 17.39 -11.64
N ALA A 39 -7.11 16.67 -10.70
CA ALA A 39 -5.80 16.07 -10.89
C ALA A 39 -5.78 15.08 -12.06
N ALA A 40 -6.80 14.21 -12.19
CA ALA A 40 -6.93 13.26 -13.29
C ALA A 40 -7.04 13.98 -14.65
N ARG A 41 -7.86 15.04 -14.74
CA ARG A 41 -7.96 15.89 -15.94
C ARG A 41 -6.66 16.63 -16.24
N LYS A 42 -5.96 17.08 -15.20
CA LYS A 42 -4.65 17.74 -15.33
C LYS A 42 -3.62 16.79 -15.91
N VAL A 43 -3.56 15.54 -15.41
CA VAL A 43 -2.69 14.48 -15.94
C VAL A 43 -3.00 14.22 -17.41
N ALA A 44 -4.27 14.01 -17.75
CA ALA A 44 -4.69 13.79 -19.14
C ALA A 44 -4.26 14.94 -20.07
N GLY A 45 -4.50 16.18 -19.65
CA GLY A 45 -4.10 17.37 -20.42
C GLY A 45 -2.59 17.59 -20.51
N LEU A 46 -1.79 17.08 -19.57
CA LEU A 46 -0.33 17.12 -19.66
C LEU A 46 0.22 16.04 -20.61
N LEU A 47 -0.36 14.84 -20.60
CA LEU A 47 0.00 13.73 -21.47
C LEU A 47 -0.41 13.99 -22.94
N ALA A 48 -1.60 14.55 -23.18
CA ALA A 48 -2.08 14.89 -24.52
C ALA A 48 -1.13 15.87 -25.25
N ARG A 49 -0.47 16.78 -24.52
CA ARG A 49 0.55 17.70 -25.09
C ARG A 49 1.78 16.97 -25.65
N GLU A 50 2.00 15.74 -25.18
CA GLU A 50 3.08 14.85 -25.63
C GLU A 50 2.59 13.79 -26.63
N GLY A 51 1.33 13.90 -27.10
CA GLY A 51 0.71 12.92 -28.00
C GLY A 51 0.10 11.70 -27.30
N VAL A 52 0.19 11.63 -25.96
CA VAL A 52 -0.33 10.50 -25.17
C VAL A 52 -1.78 10.76 -24.78
N GLU A 53 -2.71 10.19 -25.54
CA GLU A 53 -4.14 10.25 -25.25
C GLU A 53 -4.55 9.17 -24.24
N VAL A 54 -4.99 9.61 -23.05
CA VAL A 54 -5.44 8.73 -21.96
C VAL A 54 -6.95 8.77 -21.78
N GLY A 55 -7.52 7.63 -21.38
CA GLY A 55 -8.94 7.54 -21.00
C GLY A 55 -9.14 7.81 -19.51
N ILE A 56 -10.30 8.35 -19.13
CA ILE A 56 -10.75 8.41 -17.74
C ILE A 56 -11.95 7.48 -17.60
N ARG A 57 -11.82 6.42 -16.80
CA ARG A 57 -12.89 5.45 -16.50
C ARG A 57 -13.54 5.83 -15.18
N GLU A 58 -14.85 6.02 -15.20
CA GLU A 58 -15.61 6.39 -14.01
C GLU A 58 -16.36 5.18 -13.45
N PHE A 59 -16.29 5.01 -12.12
CA PHE A 59 -17.03 4.00 -11.37
C PHE A 59 -17.87 4.68 -10.31
N PRO A 60 -19.08 4.19 -10.00
CA PRO A 60 -19.95 4.84 -9.03
C PRO A 60 -19.33 4.88 -7.62
N ALA A 61 -19.15 6.08 -7.07
CA ALA A 61 -18.78 6.34 -5.68
C ALA A 61 -20.04 6.68 -4.87
N ARG A 62 -20.72 5.64 -4.39
CA ARG A 62 -21.92 5.77 -3.54
C ARG A 62 -22.11 4.57 -2.62
N GLU A 63 -22.93 4.76 -1.60
CA GLU A 63 -23.34 3.69 -0.68
C GLU A 63 -24.13 2.59 -1.42
N GLY A 64 -24.05 1.35 -0.94
CA GLY A 64 -24.74 0.19 -1.53
C GLY A 64 -24.08 -0.41 -2.77
N VAL A 65 -23.07 0.23 -3.34
CA VAL A 65 -22.22 -0.36 -4.39
C VAL A 65 -21.04 -1.10 -3.75
N ARG A 66 -20.67 -2.25 -4.33
CA ARG A 66 -19.50 -3.05 -3.94
C ARG A 66 -18.74 -3.47 -5.21
N PHE A 67 -17.41 -3.45 -5.12
CA PHE A 67 -16.50 -4.00 -6.13
C PHE A 67 -15.68 -5.09 -5.48
N LEU A 68 -15.93 -6.35 -5.88
CA LEU A 68 -15.36 -7.53 -5.22
C LEU A 68 -15.49 -7.46 -3.68
N ALA A 69 -14.39 -7.56 -2.91
CA ALA A 69 -14.41 -7.47 -1.45
C ALA A 69 -14.52 -6.03 -0.88
N ARG A 70 -14.54 -4.99 -1.72
CA ARG A 70 -14.47 -3.58 -1.29
C ARG A 70 -15.82 -2.87 -1.44
N PRO A 71 -16.47 -2.42 -0.34
CA PRO A 71 -17.63 -1.52 -0.45
C PRO A 71 -17.20 -0.14 -0.95
N SER A 72 -18.08 0.50 -1.72
CA SER A 72 -17.92 1.87 -2.16
C SER A 72 -18.49 2.86 -1.14
N PHE A 73 -18.08 4.13 -1.23
CA PHE A 73 -18.48 5.23 -0.36
C PHE A 73 -18.83 6.48 -1.18
N ARG A 74 -19.47 7.47 -0.55
CA ARG A 74 -19.86 8.74 -1.18
C ARG A 74 -18.67 9.68 -1.42
N GLU A 75 -18.75 10.46 -2.49
CA GLU A 75 -17.82 11.56 -2.78
C GLU A 75 -17.91 12.63 -1.69
N TRP A 76 -16.76 13.18 -1.31
CA TRP A 76 -16.67 14.30 -0.38
C TRP A 76 -16.29 15.59 -1.09
N ARG A 77 -17.01 16.66 -0.77
CA ARG A 77 -16.77 18.02 -1.26
C ARG A 77 -16.59 18.95 -0.08
N CYS A 78 -15.57 19.80 -0.14
CA CYS A 78 -15.25 20.77 0.89
C CYS A 78 -14.92 22.11 0.23
N ASN A 79 -15.66 23.15 0.58
CA ASN A 79 -15.43 24.52 0.13
C ASN A 79 -14.60 25.32 1.14
N GLY A 80 -14.57 24.88 2.41
CA GLY A 80 -13.78 25.52 3.44
C GLY A 80 -13.93 24.95 4.84
N GLY A 81 -12.95 25.26 5.67
CA GLY A 81 -12.93 24.90 7.07
C GLY A 81 -12.00 25.85 7.83
N GLU A 82 -12.40 26.31 9.00
CA GLU A 82 -11.56 27.15 9.87
C GLU A 82 -11.76 26.82 11.35
N LEU A 83 -10.66 26.87 12.09
CA LEU A 83 -10.61 26.69 13.53
C LEU A 83 -9.90 27.88 14.17
N TRP A 84 -10.50 28.44 15.22
CA TRP A 84 -10.02 29.63 15.91
C TRP A 84 -9.99 29.40 17.42
N LEU A 85 -8.89 29.79 18.06
CA LEU A 85 -8.80 29.96 19.51
C LEU A 85 -9.40 31.32 19.90
N LEU A 86 -10.25 31.33 20.92
CA LEU A 86 -10.90 32.54 21.44
C LEU A 86 -10.23 32.98 22.74
N GLY A 87 -9.69 34.20 22.75
CA GLY A 87 -9.13 34.85 23.93
C GLY A 87 -10.23 35.35 24.87
N GLN A 88 -9.89 35.41 26.16
CA GLN A 88 -10.80 35.97 27.18
C GLN A 88 -11.02 37.48 27.02
N ASP A 89 -10.09 38.16 26.36
CA ASP A 89 -10.13 39.58 25.99
C ASP A 89 -10.93 39.86 24.70
N GLY A 90 -11.56 38.83 24.11
CA GLY A 90 -12.26 38.92 22.84
C GLY A 90 -11.35 38.80 21.61
N SER A 91 -10.04 38.60 21.78
CA SER A 91 -9.14 38.31 20.67
C SER A 91 -9.44 36.95 20.04
N ARG A 92 -9.07 36.76 18.77
CA ARG A 92 -9.18 35.47 18.07
C ARG A 92 -7.87 35.15 17.37
N ARG A 93 -7.38 33.92 17.51
CA ARG A 93 -6.18 33.43 16.82
C ARG A 93 -6.52 32.19 15.99
N ARG A 94 -6.14 32.18 14.72
CA ARG A 94 -6.39 31.06 13.82
C ARG A 94 -5.48 29.88 14.17
N LEU A 95 -6.05 28.68 14.22
CA LEU A 95 -5.33 27.42 14.43
C LEU A 95 -5.26 26.58 13.16
N ALA A 96 -6.30 26.62 12.32
CA ALA A 96 -6.35 25.89 11.06
C ALA A 96 -7.23 26.63 10.04
N ARG A 97 -6.87 26.51 8.76
CA ARG A 97 -7.70 26.91 7.62
C ARG A 97 -7.47 25.96 6.45
N TYR A 98 -8.55 25.35 5.98
CA TYR A 98 -8.54 24.37 4.89
C TYR A 98 -7.88 24.91 3.62
N GLN A 99 -8.15 26.17 3.23
CA GLN A 99 -7.57 26.76 2.01
C GLN A 99 -6.08 27.13 2.14
N GLU A 100 -5.52 27.15 3.36
CA GLU A 100 -4.08 27.34 3.57
C GLU A 100 -3.34 26.00 3.61
N GLU A 101 -4.01 24.97 4.17
CA GLU A 101 -3.49 23.62 4.29
C GLU A 101 -4.67 22.64 4.41
N GLU A 102 -5.03 21.93 3.34
CA GLU A 102 -6.24 21.11 3.30
C GLU A 102 -6.19 19.96 4.31
N VAL A 103 -4.98 19.44 4.61
CA VAL A 103 -4.77 18.41 5.62
C VAL A 103 -5.07 18.89 7.05
N SER A 104 -5.24 20.20 7.27
CA SER A 104 -5.67 20.76 8.56
C SER A 104 -7.14 20.48 8.90
N LEU A 105 -7.95 20.04 7.94
CA LEU A 105 -9.28 19.49 8.19
C LEU A 105 -9.20 17.96 8.12
N VAL A 106 -9.85 17.26 9.06
CA VAL A 106 -10.01 15.80 8.94
C VAL A 106 -10.81 15.54 7.68
N GLN A 107 -10.22 14.82 6.74
CA GLN A 107 -10.84 14.59 5.44
C GLN A 107 -12.16 13.84 5.63
N ARG A 108 -13.14 14.15 4.79
CA ARG A 108 -14.53 13.65 4.93
C ARG A 108 -15.31 14.22 6.13
N SER A 109 -14.88 15.35 6.71
CA SER A 109 -15.66 16.07 7.73
C SER A 109 -17.05 16.50 7.22
N ALA A 110 -18.06 16.45 8.10
CA ALA A 110 -19.39 17.02 7.86
C ALA A 110 -19.39 18.56 8.00
N ALA A 111 -20.41 19.24 7.47
CA ALA A 111 -20.60 20.67 7.68
C ALA A 111 -20.97 21.01 9.15
N THR A 112 -20.56 22.20 9.58
CA THR A 112 -21.17 22.86 10.74
C THR A 112 -22.49 23.55 10.35
N PRO A 113 -23.29 24.04 11.31
CA PRO A 113 -24.28 25.07 11.01
C PRO A 113 -23.65 26.29 10.33
N PRO A 114 -24.40 27.08 9.54
CA PRO A 114 -23.88 28.24 8.81
C PRO A 114 -23.18 29.29 9.69
N GLU A 115 -23.69 29.48 10.92
CA GLU A 115 -23.15 30.37 11.94
C GLU A 115 -21.84 29.86 12.59
N GLY A 116 -21.47 28.59 12.33
CA GLY A 116 -20.35 27.91 12.97
C GLY A 116 -20.72 27.36 14.36
N VAL A 117 -19.73 26.81 15.05
CA VAL A 117 -19.86 26.25 16.40
C VAL A 117 -18.82 26.90 17.30
N GLU A 118 -19.28 27.55 18.37
CA GLU A 118 -18.44 28.04 19.46
C GLU A 118 -18.63 27.15 20.69
N ALA A 119 -17.55 26.53 21.17
CA ALA A 119 -17.62 25.58 22.26
C ALA A 119 -16.33 25.55 23.10
N GLU A 120 -16.45 25.07 24.34
CA GLU A 120 -15.29 24.76 25.18
C GLU A 120 -14.51 23.56 24.61
N LEU A 121 -13.21 23.52 24.90
CA LEU A 121 -12.32 22.41 24.58
C LEU A 121 -12.10 21.55 25.82
N VAL A 122 -12.11 20.23 25.64
CA VAL A 122 -11.77 19.24 26.67
C VAL A 122 -10.68 18.33 26.13
N TRP A 123 -9.62 18.10 26.93
CA TRP A 123 -8.57 17.15 26.56
C TRP A 123 -8.94 15.74 27.01
N VAL A 124 -8.82 14.78 26.10
CA VAL A 124 -8.96 13.34 26.38
C VAL A 124 -7.57 12.71 26.25
N PRO A 125 -6.95 12.21 27.34
CA PRO A 125 -5.57 11.72 27.33
C PRO A 125 -5.33 10.52 26.40
N ASP A 126 -6.12 9.46 26.54
CA ASP A 126 -6.11 8.26 25.69
C ASP A 126 -7.49 8.08 25.05
N ALA A 127 -7.71 8.79 23.94
CA ALA A 127 -9.03 8.88 23.31
C ALA A 127 -9.49 7.58 22.62
N GLU A 128 -8.65 6.54 22.57
CA GLU A 128 -9.07 5.20 22.15
C GLU A 128 -9.54 4.33 23.34
N ASN A 129 -9.29 4.77 24.57
CA ASN A 129 -9.65 4.06 25.78
C ASN A 129 -10.96 4.62 26.36
N PRO A 130 -12.05 3.82 26.40
CA PRO A 130 -13.32 4.24 26.98
C PRO A 130 -13.21 4.79 28.42
N ASP A 131 -12.26 4.28 29.21
CA ASP A 131 -12.09 4.71 30.60
C ASP A 131 -11.56 6.14 30.71
N SER A 132 -10.88 6.66 29.68
CA SER A 132 -10.39 8.04 29.64
C SER A 132 -11.51 9.09 29.52
N TYR A 133 -12.75 8.66 29.30
CA TYR A 133 -13.91 9.53 29.21
C TYR A 133 -14.67 9.66 30.54
N ARG A 134 -14.33 8.85 31.56
CA ARG A 134 -15.00 8.88 32.87
C ARG A 134 -14.81 10.24 33.54
N GLY A 135 -15.92 10.87 33.92
CA GLY A 135 -15.91 12.18 34.59
C GLY A 135 -15.67 13.37 33.66
N LEU A 136 -15.53 13.16 32.35
CA LEU A 136 -15.47 14.24 31.36
C LEU A 136 -16.86 14.60 30.86
N ASP A 137 -17.17 15.90 30.81
CA ASP A 137 -18.34 16.42 30.13
C ASP A 137 -17.96 16.86 28.71
N LEU A 138 -18.30 16.06 27.70
CA LEU A 138 -18.04 16.37 26.29
C LEU A 138 -19.27 16.86 25.54
N ARG A 139 -20.46 16.87 26.16
CA ARG A 139 -21.70 17.14 25.44
C ARG A 139 -21.69 18.57 24.87
N GLY A 140 -21.69 18.67 23.55
CA GLY A 140 -21.63 19.96 22.85
C GLY A 140 -20.26 20.65 22.89
N LYS A 141 -19.21 19.98 23.37
CA LYS A 141 -17.84 20.51 23.48
C LYS A 141 -16.91 19.94 22.41
N PHE A 142 -15.78 20.59 22.18
CA PHE A 142 -14.71 20.03 21.35
C PHE A 142 -13.81 19.11 22.16
N ALA A 143 -13.31 18.05 21.55
CA ALA A 143 -12.36 17.13 22.17
C ALA A 143 -10.97 17.28 21.52
N LEU A 144 -9.95 17.61 22.32
CA LEU A 144 -8.54 17.50 21.93
C LEU A 144 -8.07 16.06 22.16
N VAL A 145 -7.68 15.39 21.08
CA VAL A 145 -7.56 13.93 21.03
C VAL A 145 -6.34 13.47 20.23
N ARG A 146 -5.91 12.23 20.51
CA ARG A 146 -4.97 11.47 19.68
C ARG A 146 -5.50 10.06 19.45
N GLY A 147 -5.10 9.44 18.34
CA GLY A 147 -5.46 8.06 17.99
C GLY A 147 -6.20 7.95 16.65
N ASN A 148 -6.75 6.77 16.39
CA ASN A 148 -7.50 6.45 15.19
C ASN A 148 -8.81 7.24 15.12
N ALA A 149 -9.04 7.92 13.99
CA ALA A 149 -10.18 8.82 13.83
C ALA A 149 -11.55 8.17 14.06
N MET A 150 -11.75 6.93 13.57
CA MET A 150 -13.03 6.23 13.68
C MET A 150 -13.25 5.64 15.07
N ALA A 151 -12.18 5.19 15.74
CA ALA A 151 -12.26 4.76 17.14
C ALA A 151 -12.61 5.94 18.07
N VAL A 152 -11.89 7.06 17.91
CA VAL A 152 -12.11 8.28 18.68
C VAL A 152 -13.48 8.89 18.40
N HIS A 153 -13.92 8.90 17.14
CA HIS A 153 -15.26 9.36 16.75
C HIS A 153 -16.36 8.56 17.46
N SER A 154 -16.26 7.23 17.45
CA SER A 154 -17.24 6.35 18.07
C SER A 154 -17.42 6.67 19.57
N LEU A 155 -16.32 6.90 20.29
CA LEU A 155 -16.35 7.24 21.71
C LEU A 155 -16.73 8.71 21.96
N ALA A 156 -15.94 9.65 21.45
CA ALA A 156 -16.11 11.06 21.76
C ALA A 156 -17.41 11.65 21.22
N VAL A 157 -17.75 11.37 19.96
CA VAL A 157 -18.92 11.98 19.29
C VAL A 157 -20.18 11.17 19.54
N GLU A 158 -20.15 9.88 19.28
CA GLU A 158 -21.38 9.09 19.30
C GLU A 158 -21.83 8.69 20.71
N GLU A 159 -20.90 8.40 21.63
CA GLU A 159 -21.23 8.01 23.01
C GLU A 159 -21.26 9.21 23.96
N HIS A 160 -20.28 10.10 23.87
CA HIS A 160 -20.12 11.22 24.79
C HIS A 160 -20.62 12.58 24.26
N GLY A 161 -21.04 12.66 23.01
CA GLY A 161 -21.74 13.82 22.46
C GLY A 161 -20.85 15.03 22.14
N ALA A 162 -19.55 14.83 21.91
CA ALA A 162 -18.65 15.89 21.42
C ALA A 162 -19.20 16.53 20.14
N ALA A 163 -19.12 17.86 20.06
CA ALA A 163 -19.54 18.64 18.91
C ALA A 163 -18.56 18.54 17.73
N GLY A 164 -17.27 18.34 18.02
CA GLY A 164 -16.20 18.25 17.01
C GLY A 164 -14.88 17.80 17.63
N LEU A 165 -13.95 17.36 16.78
CA LEU A 165 -12.67 16.78 17.21
C LEU A 165 -11.49 17.66 16.77
N VAL A 166 -10.47 17.74 17.61
CA VAL A 166 -9.19 18.38 17.30
C VAL A 166 -8.08 17.36 17.52
N PHE A 167 -7.49 16.87 16.44
CA PHE A 167 -6.40 15.91 16.46
C PHE A 167 -5.06 16.63 16.46
N ASP A 168 -4.18 16.24 17.38
CA ASP A 168 -2.77 16.67 17.35
C ASP A 168 -1.84 15.48 17.07
N ASN A 169 -2.31 14.52 16.26
CA ASN A 169 -1.59 13.29 15.92
C ASN A 169 -0.24 13.57 15.24
N LEU A 170 0.76 12.73 15.55
CA LEU A 170 1.94 12.53 14.72
C LEU A 170 2.55 11.17 15.08
N ASN A 171 2.46 10.22 14.15
CA ASN A 171 3.00 8.87 14.31
C ASN A 171 4.52 8.96 14.46
N SER A 172 5.04 8.27 15.46
CA SER A 172 6.49 8.21 15.69
C SER A 172 7.05 6.95 15.04
N TYR A 173 8.14 7.11 14.31
CA TYR A 173 8.93 6.02 13.74
C TYR A 173 10.40 6.19 14.15
N PRO A 174 10.79 5.93 15.41
CA PRO A 174 12.19 6.05 15.81
C PRO A 174 13.08 5.07 15.02
N PRO A 175 14.31 5.46 14.64
CA PRO A 175 14.95 6.77 14.88
C PRO A 175 14.65 7.84 13.80
N LEU A 176 13.76 7.57 12.84
CA LEU A 176 13.49 8.44 11.69
C LEU A 176 12.73 9.73 12.03
N ARG A 177 11.67 9.63 12.84
CA ARG A 177 10.88 10.79 13.29
C ARG A 177 10.17 10.55 14.61
N THR A 178 10.16 11.57 15.45
CA THR A 178 9.28 11.72 16.62
C THR A 178 8.48 13.01 16.53
N ARG A 179 7.66 13.28 17.56
CA ARG A 179 6.90 14.53 17.67
C ARG A 179 7.80 15.76 17.84
N GLU A 180 8.90 15.57 18.54
CA GLU A 180 9.91 16.59 18.83
C GLU A 180 10.70 16.97 17.58
N ASP A 181 10.90 16.02 16.65
CA ASP A 181 11.60 16.26 15.39
C ASP A 181 10.80 17.10 14.39
N MET A 182 9.47 17.04 14.47
CA MET A 182 8.55 17.65 13.51
C MET A 182 7.35 18.33 14.20
N PRO A 183 7.59 19.31 15.09
CA PRO A 183 6.55 19.89 15.94
C PRO A 183 5.51 20.71 15.18
N ASP A 184 5.81 21.10 13.94
CA ASP A 184 4.97 21.91 13.06
C ASP A 184 4.28 21.10 11.94
N ALA A 185 4.52 19.79 11.87
CA ALA A 185 3.89 18.93 10.89
C ALA A 185 2.43 18.63 11.27
N ILE A 186 1.52 18.72 10.31
CA ILE A 186 0.12 18.31 10.48
C ILE A 186 -0.03 16.92 9.89
N GLN A 187 -0.43 15.95 10.71
CA GLN A 187 -0.65 14.58 10.23
C GLN A 187 -2.01 14.45 9.55
N TYR A 188 -2.01 13.84 8.36
CA TYR A 188 -3.22 13.44 7.67
C TYR A 188 -4.08 12.52 8.52
N THR A 189 -5.37 12.88 8.59
CA THR A 189 -6.43 12.09 9.21
C THR A 189 -7.68 12.15 8.33
N SER A 190 -8.43 11.05 8.25
CA SER A 190 -9.70 10.98 7.52
C SER A 190 -10.73 10.20 8.32
N PHE A 191 -11.98 10.62 8.22
CA PHE A 191 -13.11 9.74 8.51
C PHE A 191 -13.39 8.83 7.31
N TRP A 192 -14.00 7.68 7.57
CA TRP A 192 -14.38 6.68 6.57
C TRP A 192 -15.81 6.23 6.82
N TRP A 193 -16.75 6.99 6.27
CA TRP A 193 -18.19 6.76 6.50
C TRP A 193 -18.72 5.61 5.65
N THR A 194 -19.49 4.73 6.28
CA THR A 194 -20.22 3.64 5.61
C THR A 194 -21.71 3.92 5.49
N GLY A 195 -22.18 5.06 6.04
CA GLY A 195 -23.59 5.45 6.09
C GLY A 195 -24.30 5.01 7.38
N ARG A 196 -23.58 4.34 8.30
CA ARG A 196 -24.13 3.83 9.57
C ARG A 196 -23.71 4.66 10.78
N GLU A 197 -22.67 5.46 10.63
CA GLU A 197 -22.12 6.33 11.64
C GLU A 197 -22.78 7.71 11.58
N LYS A 198 -22.80 8.44 12.70
CA LYS A 198 -23.18 9.85 12.72
C LYS A 198 -22.04 10.70 12.15
N PRO A 199 -22.18 11.37 10.99
CA PRO A 199 -21.10 12.19 10.46
C PRO A 199 -20.69 13.29 11.45
N ALA A 200 -19.39 13.56 11.52
CA ALA A 200 -18.79 14.56 12.39
C ALA A 200 -17.78 15.41 11.63
N PHE A 201 -17.37 16.53 12.23
CA PHE A 201 -16.24 17.31 11.74
C PHE A 201 -15.07 17.26 12.71
N GLY A 202 -13.88 17.45 12.18
CA GLY A 202 -12.69 17.61 12.99
C GLY A 202 -11.56 18.31 12.25
N PHE A 203 -10.60 18.80 13.03
CA PHE A 203 -9.41 19.48 12.53
C PHE A 203 -8.15 18.74 12.98
N CYS A 204 -7.10 18.85 12.17
CA CYS A 204 -5.75 18.39 12.51
C CYS A 204 -4.89 19.63 12.79
N VAL A 205 -4.20 19.64 13.92
CA VAL A 205 -3.27 20.71 14.30
C VAL A 205 -1.87 20.13 14.53
N PRO A 206 -0.79 20.92 14.39
CA PRO A 206 0.55 20.45 14.68
C PRO A 206 0.72 20.02 16.15
N PRO A 207 1.69 19.14 16.47
CA PRO A 207 2.07 18.79 17.83
C PRO A 207 2.23 19.99 18.76
N ARG A 208 2.93 21.04 18.29
CA ARG A 208 3.15 22.27 19.05
C ARG A 208 1.85 22.95 19.46
N VAL A 209 0.87 23.01 18.55
CA VAL A 209 -0.44 23.61 18.85
C VAL A 209 -1.22 22.74 19.83
N GLY A 210 -1.16 21.41 19.69
CA GLY A 210 -1.74 20.50 20.69
C GLY A 210 -1.16 20.70 22.09
N ASP A 211 0.16 20.85 22.19
CA ASP A 211 0.86 21.09 23.47
C ASP A 211 0.50 22.46 24.05
N GLU A 212 0.38 23.49 23.21
CA GLU A 212 -0.12 24.81 23.60
C GLU A 212 -1.54 24.73 24.18
N LEU A 213 -2.45 24.03 23.49
CA LEU A 213 -3.84 23.89 23.93
C LEU A 213 -3.93 23.16 25.29
N ARG A 214 -3.13 22.10 25.49
CA ARG A 214 -3.01 21.44 26.81
C ARG A 214 -2.49 22.37 27.89
N ALA A 215 -1.47 23.19 27.59
CA ALA A 215 -0.93 24.16 28.53
C ALA A 215 -1.95 25.27 28.90
N LEU A 216 -2.79 25.68 27.95
CA LEU A 216 -3.88 26.63 28.20
C LEU A 216 -4.99 26.00 29.07
N LEU A 217 -5.38 24.75 28.80
CA LEU A 217 -6.37 24.01 29.59
C LEU A 217 -5.94 23.84 31.06
N ALA A 218 -4.64 23.72 31.33
CA ALA A 218 -4.10 23.69 32.69
C ALA A 218 -4.25 25.02 33.45
N ARG A 219 -4.48 26.14 32.74
CA ARG A 219 -4.66 27.48 33.33
C ARG A 219 -6.12 27.89 33.44
N GLY A 220 -7.03 27.22 32.73
CA GLY A 220 -8.47 27.50 32.76
C GLY A 220 -9.20 27.03 31.50
N PRO A 221 -10.50 27.35 31.38
CA PRO A 221 -11.31 26.97 30.22
C PRO A 221 -10.76 27.56 28.92
N VAL A 222 -10.72 26.72 27.88
CA VAL A 222 -10.34 27.11 26.52
C VAL A 222 -11.58 27.04 25.64
N ARG A 223 -11.83 28.07 24.84
CA ARG A 223 -12.97 28.13 23.90
C ARG A 223 -12.44 28.21 22.48
N LEU A 224 -13.02 27.44 21.58
CA LEU A 224 -12.72 27.50 20.15
C LEU A 224 -13.98 27.85 19.37
N PHE A 225 -13.77 28.36 18.16
CA PHE A 225 -14.78 28.50 17.13
C PHE A 225 -14.38 27.69 15.90
N ALA A 226 -15.31 26.89 15.38
CA ALA A 226 -15.14 26.10 14.18
C ALA A 226 -16.24 26.41 13.15
N ARG A 227 -15.87 26.48 11.88
CA ARG A 227 -16.83 26.51 10.76
C ARG A 227 -16.33 25.62 9.64
N VAL A 228 -17.20 24.74 9.14
CA VAL A 228 -16.90 23.80 8.04
C VAL A 228 -18.03 23.85 7.02
N ASP A 229 -17.68 24.07 5.77
CA ASP A 229 -18.58 23.96 4.61
C ASP A 229 -18.15 22.76 3.77
N ALA A 230 -18.79 21.62 4.03
CA ALA A 230 -18.51 20.35 3.36
C ALA A 230 -19.74 19.43 3.33
N TYR A 231 -19.82 18.57 2.33
CA TYR A 231 -20.94 17.64 2.16
C TYR A 231 -20.53 16.35 1.46
N LEU A 232 -21.33 15.30 1.69
CA LEU A 232 -21.19 14.00 1.05
C LEU A 232 -22.28 13.83 0.00
N THR A 233 -21.91 13.41 -1.20
CA THR A 233 -22.82 13.19 -2.32
C THR A 233 -22.46 11.90 -3.05
N ASP A 234 -23.41 11.34 -3.79
CA ASP A 234 -23.06 10.35 -4.81
C ASP A 234 -22.12 11.00 -5.84
N GLY A 235 -21.07 10.27 -6.21
CA GLY A 235 -20.06 10.75 -7.16
C GLY A 235 -19.42 9.61 -7.94
N ALA A 236 -18.16 9.80 -8.32
CA ALA A 236 -17.40 8.81 -9.08
C ALA A 236 -15.98 8.58 -8.51
N LEU A 237 -15.49 7.37 -8.70
CA LEU A 237 -14.07 7.02 -8.67
C LEU A 237 -13.54 7.09 -10.11
N GLU A 238 -12.45 7.79 -10.35
CA GLU A 238 -11.87 7.90 -11.69
C GLU A 238 -10.53 7.19 -11.82
N ASN A 239 -10.41 6.26 -12.76
CA ASN A 239 -9.12 5.69 -13.15
C ASN A 239 -8.64 6.36 -14.44
N VAL A 240 -7.40 6.87 -14.44
CA VAL A 240 -6.73 7.28 -15.68
C VAL A 240 -6.07 6.05 -16.28
N GLU A 241 -6.36 5.77 -17.55
CA GLU A 241 -5.93 4.56 -18.24
C GLU A 241 -5.23 4.90 -19.56
N TYR A 242 -4.07 4.29 -19.78
CA TYR A 242 -3.36 4.31 -21.05
C TYR A 242 -2.99 2.89 -21.47
N PHE A 243 -3.05 2.60 -22.76
CA PHE A 243 -2.75 1.26 -23.27
C PHE A 243 -1.92 1.33 -24.55
N ILE A 244 -0.75 0.69 -24.50
CA ILE A 244 0.08 0.42 -25.67
C ILE A 244 -0.29 -0.97 -26.17
N PRO A 245 -0.85 -1.11 -27.40
CA PRO A 245 -1.28 -2.40 -27.90
C PRO A 245 -0.10 -3.34 -28.16
N GLY A 246 -0.28 -4.60 -27.78
CA GLY A 246 0.59 -5.71 -28.15
C GLY A 246 0.06 -6.47 -29.37
N LYS A 247 0.88 -7.41 -29.87
CA LYS A 247 0.49 -8.36 -30.92
C LYS A 247 -0.37 -9.51 -30.40
N GLN A 248 -0.27 -9.79 -29.11
CA GLN A 248 -1.05 -10.80 -28.38
C GLN A 248 -2.10 -10.14 -27.46
N GLN A 249 -3.03 -10.93 -26.94
CA GLN A 249 -4.06 -10.44 -26.01
C GLN A 249 -3.51 -10.16 -24.61
N GLN A 250 -2.46 -10.87 -24.21
CA GLN A 250 -1.86 -10.75 -22.88
C GLN A 250 -1.14 -9.41 -22.71
N GLU A 251 -1.11 -8.94 -21.46
CA GLU A 251 -0.57 -7.62 -21.14
C GLU A 251 0.23 -7.59 -19.83
N VAL A 252 1.05 -6.54 -19.71
CA VAL A 252 1.75 -6.15 -18.49
C VAL A 252 1.10 -4.89 -17.94
N LEU A 253 0.81 -4.87 -16.64
CA LEU A 253 0.17 -3.74 -15.96
C LEU A 253 1.18 -2.93 -15.14
N LEU A 254 1.23 -1.62 -15.36
CA LEU A 254 1.89 -0.67 -14.47
C LEU A 254 0.82 0.15 -13.74
N VAL A 255 0.90 0.20 -12.40
CA VAL A 255 -0.10 0.88 -11.57
C VAL A 255 0.54 1.79 -10.54
N ALA A 256 -0.09 2.92 -10.26
CA ALA A 256 0.22 3.81 -9.16
C ALA A 256 -1.08 4.50 -8.71
N HIS A 257 -1.24 4.80 -7.43
CA HIS A 257 -2.40 5.58 -7.02
C HIS A 257 -2.16 7.08 -7.23
N LEU A 258 -3.14 7.74 -7.83
CA LEU A 258 -3.13 9.18 -8.03
C LEU A 258 -3.57 9.93 -6.77
N CYS A 259 -4.32 9.30 -5.87
CA CYS A 259 -4.92 9.99 -4.73
C CYS A 259 -3.94 10.23 -3.59
N HIS A 260 -4.15 11.33 -2.86
CA HIS A 260 -3.66 11.62 -1.50
C HIS A 260 -4.17 13.01 -1.09
N PRO A 261 -4.32 13.36 0.20
CA PRO A 261 -4.48 14.76 0.57
C PRO A 261 -3.30 15.64 0.13
N TYR A 262 -3.58 16.93 -0.09
CA TYR A 262 -2.53 17.91 -0.31
C TYR A 262 -1.59 18.01 0.90
N PRO A 263 -0.26 18.13 0.71
CA PRO A 263 0.45 18.15 -0.57
C PRO A 263 0.65 16.77 -1.23
N GLY A 264 1.01 15.74 -0.45
CA GLY A 264 1.16 14.37 -0.94
C GLY A 264 2.12 14.20 -2.12
N ALA A 265 3.30 14.82 -2.06
CA ALA A 265 4.25 14.83 -3.18
C ALA A 265 4.97 13.49 -3.36
N GLN A 266 5.56 12.97 -2.30
CA GLN A 266 6.12 11.63 -2.28
C GLN A 266 5.00 10.61 -2.27
N ASP A 267 4.02 10.76 -1.39
CA ASP A 267 2.84 9.90 -1.26
C ASP A 267 1.58 10.59 -1.81
N ASN A 268 1.11 10.25 -2.99
CA ASN A 268 1.84 9.53 -4.03
C ASN A 268 1.79 10.31 -5.34
N ALA A 269 2.23 11.57 -5.38
CA ALA A 269 2.40 12.24 -6.67
C ALA A 269 3.60 11.69 -7.45
N SER A 270 4.59 11.13 -6.73
CA SER A 270 5.82 10.57 -7.29
C SER A 270 5.58 9.35 -8.20
N GLY A 271 4.76 8.38 -7.79
CA GLY A 271 4.44 7.17 -8.58
C GLY A 271 3.76 7.48 -9.91
N PRO A 272 2.60 8.17 -9.92
CA PRO A 272 1.92 8.63 -11.14
C PRO A 272 2.81 9.47 -12.03
N ALA A 273 3.62 10.37 -11.46
CA ALA A 273 4.55 11.19 -12.24
C ALA A 273 5.62 10.35 -12.97
N VAL A 274 6.13 9.30 -12.32
CA VAL A 274 7.02 8.34 -12.97
C VAL A 274 6.29 7.58 -14.07
N LEU A 275 5.06 7.10 -13.82
CA LEU A 275 4.30 6.40 -14.86
C LEU A 275 3.97 7.30 -16.05
N MET A 276 3.62 8.57 -15.84
CA MET A 276 3.43 9.55 -16.91
C MET A 276 4.69 9.69 -17.77
N GLU A 277 5.87 9.74 -17.15
CA GLU A 277 7.14 9.80 -17.87
C GLU A 277 7.40 8.52 -18.68
N VAL A 278 7.09 7.34 -18.14
CA VAL A 278 7.19 6.07 -18.87
C VAL A 278 6.21 6.02 -20.04
N MET A 279 4.96 6.45 -19.85
CA MET A 279 3.96 6.56 -20.94
C MET A 279 4.50 7.44 -22.07
N ARG A 280 4.97 8.65 -21.73
CA ARG A 280 5.55 9.62 -22.68
C ARG A 280 6.71 9.03 -23.47
N VAL A 281 7.66 8.42 -22.77
CA VAL A 281 8.89 7.87 -23.36
C VAL A 281 8.57 6.72 -24.31
N LEU A 282 7.79 5.73 -23.86
CA LEU A 282 7.47 4.58 -24.69
C LEU A 282 6.63 4.98 -25.90
N HIS A 283 5.64 5.84 -25.72
CA HIS A 283 4.82 6.36 -26.81
C HIS A 283 5.66 7.04 -27.89
N ARG A 284 6.54 7.96 -27.48
CA ARG A 284 7.39 8.74 -28.39
C ARG A 284 8.40 7.88 -29.15
N LEU A 285 9.00 6.89 -28.49
CA LEU A 285 9.94 5.99 -29.14
C LEU A 285 9.23 5.05 -30.14
N LEU A 286 7.99 4.64 -29.86
CA LEU A 286 7.15 3.88 -30.79
C LEU A 286 6.71 4.74 -31.99
N ASP A 287 6.23 5.95 -31.75
CA ASP A 287 5.78 6.89 -32.80
C ASP A 287 6.90 7.22 -33.80
N ARG A 288 8.14 7.32 -33.31
CA ARG A 288 9.34 7.54 -34.14
C ARG A 288 9.85 6.28 -34.85
N GLY A 289 9.30 5.10 -34.57
CA GLY A 289 9.80 3.82 -35.08
C GLY A 289 11.18 3.44 -34.51
N GLU A 290 11.59 4.00 -33.37
CA GLU A 290 12.83 3.63 -32.70
C GLU A 290 12.67 2.34 -31.88
N LEU A 291 11.44 2.09 -31.42
CA LEU A 291 10.99 0.82 -30.86
C LEU A 291 9.92 0.20 -31.77
N GLU A 292 9.94 -1.13 -31.86
CA GLU A 292 8.91 -1.90 -32.55
C GLU A 292 7.71 -2.16 -31.63
N PRO A 293 6.50 -2.34 -32.17
CA PRO A 293 5.33 -2.73 -31.37
C PRO A 293 5.61 -4.00 -30.53
N PRO A 294 5.27 -4.00 -29.23
CA PRO A 294 5.59 -5.09 -28.32
C PRO A 294 4.76 -6.36 -28.62
N GLN A 295 5.19 -7.50 -28.10
CA GLN A 295 4.42 -8.75 -28.20
C GLN A 295 3.22 -8.72 -27.26
N LEU A 296 3.45 -8.37 -25.99
CA LEU A 296 2.39 -8.17 -25.00
C LEU A 296 1.97 -6.70 -24.97
N GLY A 297 0.70 -6.43 -24.66
CA GLY A 297 0.25 -5.08 -24.38
C GLY A 297 0.91 -4.52 -23.12
N ILE A 298 0.99 -3.19 -23.01
CA ILE A 298 1.41 -2.51 -21.79
C ILE A 298 0.28 -1.57 -21.35
N ARG A 299 -0.35 -1.89 -20.22
CA ARG A 299 -1.43 -1.09 -19.63
C ARG A 299 -0.88 -0.27 -18.48
N PHE A 300 -1.35 0.96 -18.37
CA PHE A 300 -1.04 1.86 -17.28
C PHE A 300 -2.33 2.29 -16.59
N LEU A 301 -2.36 2.23 -15.27
CA LEU A 301 -3.48 2.69 -14.46
C LEU A 301 -3.01 3.68 -13.39
N LEU A 302 -3.67 4.84 -13.34
CA LEU A 302 -3.60 5.76 -12.20
C LEU A 302 -4.94 5.73 -11.47
N VAL A 303 -4.94 5.31 -10.21
CA VAL A 303 -6.18 4.91 -9.50
C VAL A 303 -6.37 5.66 -8.16
N PRO A 304 -7.58 5.75 -7.62
CA PRO A 304 -7.78 6.02 -6.20
C PRO A 304 -7.43 4.76 -5.39
N GLU A 305 -6.46 4.86 -4.49
CA GLU A 305 -5.97 3.79 -3.64
C GLU A 305 -7.05 3.25 -2.67
N MET A 306 -7.26 1.94 -2.53
CA MET A 306 -7.16 0.91 -3.58
C MET A 306 -8.50 0.72 -4.31
N THR A 307 -9.48 1.60 -4.05
CA THR A 307 -10.85 1.42 -4.51
C THR A 307 -10.98 1.42 -6.04
N GLY A 308 -10.11 2.15 -6.73
CA GLY A 308 -10.02 2.14 -8.19
C GLY A 308 -9.50 0.83 -8.76
N THR A 309 -8.56 0.18 -8.08
CA THR A 309 -8.07 -1.15 -8.46
C THR A 309 -9.16 -2.19 -8.30
N PHE A 310 -9.88 -2.19 -7.17
CA PHE A 310 -11.05 -3.05 -6.99
C PHE A 310 -12.12 -2.82 -8.06
N ALA A 311 -12.44 -1.56 -8.36
CA ALA A 311 -13.44 -1.22 -9.37
C ALA A 311 -13.02 -1.66 -10.78
N TRP A 312 -11.74 -1.52 -11.14
CA TRP A 312 -11.21 -1.99 -12.42
C TRP A 312 -11.26 -3.51 -12.54
N LEU A 313 -10.80 -4.24 -11.51
CA LEU A 313 -10.83 -5.71 -11.50
C LEU A 313 -12.26 -6.27 -11.61
N ASP A 314 -13.23 -5.62 -10.97
CA ASP A 314 -14.65 -6.01 -11.01
C ASP A 314 -15.29 -5.77 -12.39
N ARG A 315 -15.00 -4.62 -13.01
CA ARG A 315 -15.65 -4.20 -14.27
C ARG A 315 -14.94 -4.66 -15.53
N TYR A 316 -13.66 -4.99 -15.43
CA TYR A 316 -12.81 -5.42 -16.56
C TYR A 316 -12.18 -6.79 -16.30
N PRO A 317 -12.98 -7.84 -15.99
CA PRO A 317 -12.46 -9.15 -15.61
C PRO A 317 -11.68 -9.84 -16.74
N HIS A 318 -12.00 -9.55 -18.01
CA HIS A 318 -11.27 -10.09 -19.15
C HIS A 318 -9.88 -9.49 -19.28
N GLN A 319 -9.74 -8.17 -19.07
CA GLN A 319 -8.44 -7.49 -19.04
C GLN A 319 -7.60 -7.98 -17.85
N ALA A 320 -8.22 -8.10 -16.67
CA ALA A 320 -7.57 -8.65 -15.49
C ALA A 320 -7.04 -10.07 -15.74
N GLN A 321 -7.82 -10.94 -16.39
CA GLN A 321 -7.40 -12.29 -16.75
C GLN A 321 -6.25 -12.33 -17.78
N ALA A 322 -6.18 -11.33 -18.68
CA ALA A 322 -5.10 -11.19 -19.66
C ALA A 322 -3.81 -10.61 -19.07
N THR A 323 -3.84 -10.07 -17.85
CA THR A 323 -2.67 -9.46 -17.20
C THR A 323 -1.76 -10.55 -16.63
N VAL A 324 -0.59 -10.75 -17.23
CA VAL A 324 0.35 -11.82 -16.83
C VAL A 324 1.39 -11.38 -15.80
N ALA A 325 1.55 -10.07 -15.64
CA ALA A 325 2.51 -9.45 -14.74
C ALA A 325 2.07 -8.02 -14.43
N ALA A 326 2.35 -7.56 -13.21
CA ALA A 326 2.15 -6.16 -12.84
C ALA A 326 3.37 -5.56 -12.13
N LEU A 327 3.41 -4.23 -12.00
CA LEU A 327 4.33 -3.50 -11.12
C LEU A 327 3.59 -2.30 -10.51
N ASN A 328 3.64 -2.17 -9.19
CA ASN A 328 3.09 -1.02 -8.47
C ASN A 328 4.19 0.00 -8.14
N LEU A 329 3.90 1.28 -8.28
CA LEU A 329 4.79 2.38 -7.89
C LEU A 329 4.13 3.22 -6.81
N ASP A 330 4.71 3.17 -5.62
CA ASP A 330 4.24 3.92 -4.46
C ASP A 330 5.41 4.61 -3.79
N MET A 331 5.32 5.91 -3.49
CA MET A 331 6.38 6.66 -2.82
C MET A 331 7.78 6.40 -3.42
N VAL A 332 8.05 6.84 -4.66
CA VAL A 332 9.24 6.45 -5.43
C VAL A 332 10.22 7.57 -5.77
N GLY A 333 10.02 8.79 -5.26
CA GLY A 333 10.75 9.97 -5.71
C GLY A 333 11.55 10.75 -4.66
N ALA A 334 11.53 10.40 -3.38
CA ALA A 334 12.16 11.17 -2.32
C ALA A 334 13.69 11.08 -2.37
N GLY A 335 14.37 12.21 -2.13
CA GLY A 335 15.82 12.19 -1.91
C GLY A 335 16.18 11.50 -0.61
N GLN A 336 17.18 10.62 -0.65
CA GLN A 336 17.58 9.82 0.53
C GLN A 336 18.26 10.67 1.62
N ASP A 337 18.87 11.78 1.21
CA ASP A 337 19.39 12.83 2.07
C ASP A 337 18.32 13.82 2.54
N MET A 338 17.13 13.80 1.92
CA MET A 338 15.98 14.64 2.22
C MET A 338 14.90 13.92 3.05
N GLY A 339 15.24 12.80 3.69
CA GLY A 339 14.34 12.04 4.57
C GLY A 339 13.59 10.89 3.91
N GLY A 340 13.87 10.60 2.63
CA GLY A 340 13.43 9.39 1.95
C GLY A 340 14.22 8.16 2.38
N GLY A 341 13.55 7.02 2.51
CA GLY A 341 14.17 5.75 2.87
C GLY A 341 14.98 5.10 1.73
N PRO A 342 15.49 3.87 1.95
CA PRO A 342 16.01 3.03 0.88
C PRO A 342 14.96 2.83 -0.22
N LEU A 343 15.40 2.72 -1.47
CA LEU A 343 14.53 2.27 -2.56
C LEU A 343 14.38 0.75 -2.49
N CYS A 344 13.16 0.28 -2.38
CA CYS A 344 12.82 -1.10 -2.13
C CYS A 344 12.09 -1.71 -3.33
N ILE A 345 12.44 -2.96 -3.65
CA ILE A 345 11.53 -3.86 -4.36
C ILE A 345 10.87 -4.73 -3.31
N GLU A 346 9.61 -4.45 -3.01
CA GLU A 346 8.77 -5.29 -2.17
C GLU A 346 8.24 -6.47 -2.98
N LYS A 347 8.48 -7.68 -2.48
CA LYS A 347 7.97 -8.90 -3.10
C LYS A 347 6.47 -9.10 -2.84
N PRO A 348 5.74 -9.77 -3.75
CA PRO A 348 4.39 -10.26 -3.49
C PRO A 348 4.31 -11.21 -2.27
N PRO A 349 3.12 -11.44 -1.68
CA PRO A 349 2.93 -12.44 -0.64
C PRO A 349 3.38 -13.83 -1.12
N LEU A 350 3.86 -14.68 -0.21
CA LEU A 350 4.32 -16.03 -0.58
C LEU A 350 3.18 -16.93 -1.08
N ALA A 351 1.93 -16.57 -0.78
CA ALA A 351 0.73 -17.19 -1.33
C ALA A 351 0.60 -17.01 -2.86
N THR A 352 1.34 -16.07 -3.45
CA THR A 352 1.41 -15.80 -4.91
C THR A 352 2.86 -15.92 -5.40
N PRO A 353 3.37 -17.15 -5.60
CA PRO A 353 4.74 -17.38 -6.07
C PRO A 353 5.01 -16.75 -7.43
N THR A 354 6.16 -16.09 -7.57
CA THR A 354 6.52 -15.42 -8.82
C THR A 354 8.01 -15.13 -8.94
N PHE A 355 8.54 -15.14 -10.16
CA PHE A 355 9.91 -14.69 -10.45
C PHE A 355 10.02 -13.15 -10.60
N LEU A 356 8.89 -12.43 -10.67
CA LEU A 356 8.86 -11.03 -11.13
C LEU A 356 9.58 -10.05 -10.18
N HIS A 357 9.56 -10.30 -8.88
CA HIS A 357 10.26 -9.45 -7.91
C HIS A 357 11.79 -9.58 -8.06
N GLU A 358 12.30 -10.77 -8.36
CA GLU A 358 13.71 -11.00 -8.67
C GLU A 358 14.10 -10.36 -9.99
N TYR A 359 13.20 -10.37 -10.99
CA TYR A 359 13.41 -9.65 -12.25
C TYR A 359 13.50 -8.13 -12.01
N ALA A 360 12.57 -7.54 -11.26
CA ALA A 360 12.59 -6.13 -10.90
C ALA A 360 13.85 -5.76 -10.08
N PHE A 361 14.20 -6.58 -9.08
CA PHE A 361 15.39 -6.36 -8.26
C PHE A 361 16.70 -6.52 -9.04
N GLY A 362 16.76 -7.48 -9.98
CA GLY A 362 17.88 -7.65 -10.89
C GLY A 362 18.10 -6.43 -11.78
N ILE A 363 17.02 -5.86 -12.33
CA ILE A 363 17.10 -4.58 -13.07
C ILE A 363 17.61 -3.48 -12.15
N LEU A 364 17.01 -3.29 -10.97
CA LEU A 364 17.41 -2.23 -10.04
C LEU A 364 18.89 -2.34 -9.66
N SER A 365 19.35 -3.56 -9.36
CA SER A 365 20.75 -3.83 -9.05
C SER A 365 21.68 -3.54 -10.23
N ALA A 366 21.26 -3.85 -11.46
CA ALA A 366 22.07 -3.60 -12.65
C ALA A 366 22.19 -2.10 -12.95
N ILE A 367 21.07 -1.36 -12.91
CA ILE A 367 21.06 0.07 -13.26
C ILE A 367 21.69 0.96 -12.17
N SER A 368 21.83 0.44 -10.94
CA SER A 368 22.39 1.17 -9.80
C SER A 368 23.92 1.03 -9.69
N ARG A 369 24.59 0.53 -10.73
CA ARG A 369 26.07 0.45 -10.85
C ARG A 369 26.59 1.64 -11.67
N GLU A 370 26.66 2.81 -11.06
CA GLU A 370 26.78 4.09 -11.79
C GLU A 370 28.14 4.78 -11.64
N ALA A 371 28.83 4.61 -10.51
CA ALA A 371 30.10 5.27 -10.25
C ALA A 371 31.25 4.27 -10.39
N THR A 372 32.14 4.47 -11.36
CA THR A 372 33.26 3.53 -11.59
C THR A 372 34.45 3.81 -10.68
N SER A 373 35.17 2.76 -10.30
CA SER A 373 36.50 2.88 -9.68
C SER A 373 37.49 3.56 -10.62
N THR A 374 38.59 4.09 -10.10
CA THR A 374 39.66 4.73 -10.90
C THR A 374 40.17 3.87 -12.06
N THR A 375 40.22 2.55 -11.88
CA THR A 375 40.63 1.57 -12.89
C THR A 375 39.52 1.15 -13.85
N GLY A 376 38.28 1.58 -13.63
CA GLY A 376 37.09 1.11 -14.35
C GLY A 376 36.67 -0.34 -14.06
N SER A 377 37.36 -1.06 -13.17
CA SER A 377 37.12 -2.50 -12.93
C SER A 377 35.91 -2.79 -12.03
N PHE A 378 35.42 -1.81 -11.29
CA PHE A 378 34.26 -1.95 -10.42
C PHE A 378 33.33 -0.74 -10.54
N ALA A 379 32.04 -0.95 -10.29
CA ALA A 379 31.03 0.09 -10.30
C ALA A 379 30.24 0.07 -8.98
N TYR A 380 30.24 1.21 -8.30
CA TYR A 380 29.56 1.47 -7.03
C TYR A 380 28.16 2.01 -7.26
N SER A 381 27.29 1.79 -6.27
CA SER A 381 25.98 2.44 -6.21
C SER A 381 26.03 3.76 -5.46
N THR A 382 25.31 4.74 -5.99
CA THR A 382 25.04 6.03 -5.33
C THR A 382 23.65 6.05 -4.68
N CYS A 383 22.90 4.96 -4.78
CA CYS A 383 21.57 4.80 -4.22
C CYS A 383 21.60 3.68 -3.17
N HIS A 384 21.00 3.91 -2.01
CA HIS A 384 20.73 2.84 -1.07
C HIS A 384 19.43 2.13 -1.49
N PHE A 385 19.54 0.86 -1.86
CA PHE A 385 18.40 0.05 -2.27
C PHE A 385 18.44 -1.36 -1.68
N LEU A 386 17.28 -2.00 -1.53
CA LEU A 386 17.15 -3.35 -0.98
C LEU A 386 15.93 -4.12 -1.52
N ALA A 387 15.92 -5.43 -1.32
CA ALA A 387 14.72 -6.25 -1.51
C ALA A 387 13.99 -6.36 -0.16
N ALA A 388 12.69 -6.04 -0.16
CA ALA A 388 11.86 -6.02 1.04
C ALA A 388 10.87 -7.21 1.06
N PRO A 389 10.55 -7.77 2.24
CA PRO A 389 9.47 -8.73 2.38
C PRO A 389 8.11 -8.05 2.11
N PHE A 390 7.09 -8.86 1.83
CA PHE A 390 5.72 -8.38 1.69
C PHE A 390 5.24 -7.68 2.98
N SER A 391 4.70 -6.49 2.83
CA SER A 391 4.14 -5.65 3.91
C SER A 391 2.73 -5.14 3.58
N GLY A 392 2.33 -5.15 2.31
CA GLY A 392 1.03 -4.68 1.85
C GLY A 392 0.94 -3.16 1.82
N GLY A 393 -0.27 -2.60 1.92
CA GLY A 393 -0.45 -1.16 2.09
C GLY A 393 -0.46 -0.30 0.83
N SER A 394 -0.48 -0.90 -0.37
CA SER A 394 -0.72 -0.21 -1.65
C SER A 394 -1.42 -1.13 -2.64
N ASP A 395 -1.70 -0.73 -3.88
CA ASP A 395 -2.49 -1.51 -4.85
C ASP A 395 -1.94 -2.92 -5.18
N HIS A 396 -0.64 -3.16 -4.95
CA HIS A 396 0.03 -4.43 -5.26
C HIS A 396 -0.53 -5.63 -4.50
N TYR A 397 -0.98 -5.44 -3.25
CA TYR A 397 -1.56 -6.53 -2.46
C TYR A 397 -2.98 -6.91 -2.94
N VAL A 398 -3.69 -5.99 -3.61
CA VAL A 398 -4.99 -6.34 -4.21
C VAL A 398 -4.76 -7.22 -5.41
N LEU A 399 -3.84 -6.82 -6.29
CA LEU A 399 -3.47 -7.57 -7.49
C LEU A 399 -2.89 -8.95 -7.14
N SER A 400 -2.00 -8.98 -6.15
CA SER A 400 -1.30 -10.19 -5.73
C SER A 400 -2.14 -11.09 -4.81
N ASP A 401 -3.37 -10.73 -4.49
CA ASP A 401 -4.27 -11.62 -3.75
C ASP A 401 -4.48 -12.92 -4.55
N PRO A 402 -4.34 -14.13 -3.94
CA PRO A 402 -4.46 -15.39 -4.67
C PRO A 402 -5.80 -15.65 -5.37
N THR A 403 -6.87 -14.95 -4.99
CA THR A 403 -8.18 -15.00 -5.71
C THR A 403 -8.25 -14.08 -6.92
N ILE A 404 -7.34 -13.11 -7.03
CA ILE A 404 -7.11 -12.26 -8.20
C ILE A 404 -6.03 -12.89 -9.09
N GLY A 405 -4.87 -13.21 -8.50
CA GLY A 405 -3.82 -14.00 -9.13
C GLY A 405 -2.92 -13.23 -10.09
N ILE A 406 -2.79 -11.91 -9.96
CA ILE A 406 -1.89 -11.09 -10.77
C ILE A 406 -0.64 -10.76 -9.93
N PRO A 407 0.51 -11.42 -10.17
CA PRO A 407 1.70 -11.16 -9.36
C PRO A 407 2.21 -9.73 -9.59
N CYS A 408 2.30 -8.94 -8.52
CA CYS A 408 2.62 -7.52 -8.58
C CYS A 408 3.66 -7.16 -7.51
N PRO A 409 4.96 -7.11 -7.86
CA PRO A 409 5.95 -6.47 -7.01
C PRO A 409 5.67 -4.97 -6.91
N MET A 410 6.11 -4.35 -5.82
CA MET A 410 6.00 -2.91 -5.61
C MET A 410 7.39 -2.27 -5.55
N VAL A 411 7.56 -1.16 -6.24
CA VAL A 411 8.67 -0.24 -6.03
C VAL A 411 8.24 0.80 -5.00
N ILE A 412 8.96 0.91 -3.89
CA ILE A 412 8.64 1.83 -2.79
C ILE A 412 9.88 2.39 -2.11
N GLN A 413 9.81 3.61 -1.57
CA GLN A 413 10.78 4.10 -0.59
C GLN A 413 10.18 4.10 0.80
N TRP A 414 10.71 3.24 1.68
CA TRP A 414 10.25 3.11 3.06
C TRP A 414 11.42 2.80 4.02
N PRO A 415 11.43 3.35 5.25
CA PRO A 415 10.50 4.33 5.81
C PRO A 415 10.76 5.76 5.31
N ASP A 416 9.74 6.62 5.33
CA ASP A 416 9.83 8.03 4.92
C ASP A 416 9.50 9.00 6.07
N ARG A 417 10.29 10.08 6.18
CA ARG A 417 10.18 11.06 7.27
C ARG A 417 8.92 11.93 7.17
N HIS A 418 8.44 12.20 5.96
CA HIS A 418 7.36 13.15 5.70
C HIS A 418 6.00 12.47 5.47
N TYR A 419 5.98 11.13 5.40
CA TYR A 419 4.81 10.29 5.21
C TYR A 419 3.58 10.78 5.97
N HIS A 420 2.50 11.00 5.22
CA HIS A 420 1.19 11.45 5.72
C HIS A 420 1.25 12.77 6.51
N THR A 421 2.07 13.74 6.09
CA THR A 421 2.13 15.06 6.73
C THR A 421 2.05 16.23 5.75
N SER A 422 1.72 17.42 6.27
CA SER A 422 1.82 18.70 5.54
C SER A 422 3.22 19.03 5.01
N LEU A 423 4.26 18.27 5.43
CA LEU A 423 5.63 18.45 4.97
C LEU A 423 6.01 17.56 3.80
N ASP A 424 5.11 16.70 3.30
CA ASP A 424 5.32 15.88 2.10
C ASP A 424 5.24 16.72 0.80
N ARG A 425 6.29 17.49 0.52
CA ARG A 425 6.31 18.54 -0.50
C ARG A 425 7.19 18.17 -1.69
N PRO A 426 6.95 18.71 -2.90
CA PRO A 426 7.77 18.43 -4.09
C PRO A 426 9.26 18.76 -3.94
N ARG A 427 9.59 19.69 -3.04
CA ARG A 427 10.98 20.04 -2.70
C ARG A 427 11.78 18.89 -2.07
N ASN A 428 11.11 17.86 -1.54
CA ASN A 428 11.76 16.68 -0.96
C ASN A 428 12.00 15.59 -2.02
N LEU A 429 11.52 15.79 -3.26
CA LEU A 429 11.72 14.84 -4.36
C LEU A 429 13.06 15.07 -5.05
N ASP A 430 13.75 13.99 -5.39
CA ASP A 430 14.97 13.97 -6.18
C ASP A 430 14.67 13.54 -7.64
N PRO A 431 14.91 14.42 -8.64
CA PRO A 431 14.84 14.05 -10.05
C PRO A 431 15.72 12.85 -10.42
N GLY A 432 16.86 12.64 -9.76
CA GLY A 432 17.73 11.48 -9.96
C GLY A 432 17.03 10.18 -9.60
N MET A 433 16.44 10.12 -8.40
CA MET A 433 15.60 9.01 -7.96
C MET A 433 14.42 8.75 -8.91
N LEU A 434 13.66 9.80 -9.28
CA LEU A 434 12.54 9.68 -10.23
C LEU A 434 12.99 9.12 -11.59
N LYS A 435 14.15 9.56 -12.11
CA LYS A 435 14.73 9.01 -13.35
C LYS A 435 15.07 7.53 -13.21
N ARG A 436 15.66 7.14 -12.07
CA ARG A 436 16.04 5.74 -11.79
C ARG A 436 14.81 4.84 -11.82
N VAL A 437 13.73 5.24 -11.14
CA VAL A 437 12.51 4.44 -11.06
C VAL A 437 11.77 4.42 -12.39
N ALA A 438 11.71 5.53 -13.13
CA ALA A 438 11.18 5.54 -14.50
C ALA A 438 11.92 4.56 -15.41
N PHE A 439 13.24 4.51 -15.30
CA PHE A 439 14.06 3.60 -16.10
C PHE A 439 13.85 2.13 -15.70
N LEU A 440 13.79 1.83 -14.40
CA LEU A 440 13.42 0.52 -13.88
C LEU A 440 12.05 0.07 -14.42
N ALA A 441 11.01 0.90 -14.25
CA ALA A 441 9.64 0.56 -14.66
C ALA A 441 9.52 0.37 -16.17
N ALA A 442 10.18 1.22 -16.97
CA ALA A 442 10.23 1.08 -18.42
C ALA A 442 10.94 -0.23 -18.86
N LEU A 443 12.08 -0.56 -18.26
CA LEU A 443 12.80 -1.81 -18.56
C LEU A 443 12.01 -3.04 -18.11
N TYR A 444 11.36 -2.97 -16.95
CA TYR A 444 10.51 -4.04 -16.44
C TYR A 444 9.37 -4.35 -17.42
N ALA A 445 8.56 -3.35 -17.75
CA ALA A 445 7.43 -3.53 -18.66
C ALA A 445 7.89 -3.91 -20.07
N TRP A 446 8.88 -3.21 -20.62
CA TRP A 446 9.35 -3.47 -21.98
C TRP A 446 10.05 -4.83 -22.11
N GLY A 447 10.84 -5.26 -21.12
CA GLY A 447 11.48 -6.56 -21.15
C GLY A 447 10.48 -7.72 -21.07
N LEU A 448 9.41 -7.57 -20.28
CA LEU A 448 8.30 -8.53 -20.24
C LEU A 448 7.49 -8.51 -21.55
N ALA A 449 7.26 -7.34 -22.14
CA ALA A 449 6.39 -7.20 -23.30
C ALA A 449 7.10 -7.47 -24.64
N ALA A 450 8.41 -7.21 -24.74
CA ALA A 450 9.16 -7.21 -25.99
C ALA A 450 10.60 -7.78 -25.86
N GLY A 451 11.03 -8.22 -24.68
CA GLY A 451 12.37 -8.82 -24.49
C GLY A 451 12.58 -10.08 -25.31
N SER A 452 13.82 -10.35 -25.73
CA SER A 452 14.16 -11.54 -26.52
C SER A 452 14.20 -12.80 -25.65
N GLU A 453 13.94 -13.95 -26.28
CA GLU A 453 14.06 -15.25 -25.62
C GLU A 453 15.45 -15.47 -25.00
N GLU A 454 16.52 -15.05 -25.69
CA GLU A 454 17.90 -15.18 -25.21
C GLU A 454 18.12 -14.52 -23.84
N SER A 455 17.66 -13.28 -23.65
CA SER A 455 17.80 -12.58 -22.37
C SER A 455 16.97 -13.24 -21.26
N TRP A 456 15.83 -13.83 -21.61
CA TRP A 456 15.02 -14.58 -20.64
C TRP A 456 15.63 -15.93 -20.27
N VAL A 457 16.29 -16.61 -21.20
CA VAL A 457 17.05 -17.84 -20.92
C VAL A 457 18.22 -17.55 -19.97
N GLU A 458 18.95 -16.44 -20.19
CA GLU A 458 20.00 -15.98 -19.29
C GLU A 458 19.46 -15.67 -17.88
N PHE A 459 18.29 -14.99 -17.82
CA PHE A 459 17.60 -14.75 -16.57
C PHE A 459 17.23 -16.06 -15.85
N ALA A 460 16.69 -17.06 -16.56
CA ALA A 460 16.31 -18.34 -15.98
C ALA A 460 17.49 -19.06 -15.33
N TYR A 461 18.66 -19.08 -15.99
CA TYR A 461 19.87 -19.66 -15.42
C TYR A 461 20.39 -18.89 -14.21
N THR A 462 20.38 -17.56 -14.27
CA THR A 462 20.78 -16.71 -13.14
C THR A 462 19.84 -16.90 -11.95
N TYR A 463 18.52 -16.97 -12.22
CA TYR A 463 17.49 -17.21 -11.22
C TYR A 463 17.72 -18.53 -10.50
N ALA A 464 17.97 -19.61 -11.25
CA ALA A 464 18.23 -20.94 -10.70
C ALA A 464 19.51 -20.97 -9.84
N ALA A 465 20.59 -20.37 -10.33
CA ALA A 465 21.86 -20.29 -9.60
C ALA A 465 21.74 -19.55 -8.26
N GLN A 466 20.81 -18.59 -8.16
CA GLN A 466 20.59 -17.79 -6.95
C GLN A 466 19.51 -18.35 -6.03
N ALA A 467 18.63 -19.23 -6.51
CA ALA A 467 17.50 -19.77 -5.75
C ALA A 467 17.94 -20.44 -4.45
N GLY A 468 18.98 -21.28 -4.49
CA GLY A 468 19.53 -21.92 -3.30
C GLY A 468 19.99 -20.91 -2.24
N ALA A 469 20.62 -19.80 -2.66
CA ALA A 469 21.06 -18.74 -1.74
C ALA A 469 19.87 -17.99 -1.11
N ARG A 470 18.79 -17.74 -1.88
CA ARG A 470 17.54 -17.15 -1.36
C ARG A 470 16.88 -18.06 -0.32
N VAL A 471 16.77 -19.35 -0.62
CA VAL A 471 16.22 -20.36 0.31
C VAL A 471 17.07 -20.43 1.59
N VAL A 472 18.40 -20.44 1.47
CA VAL A 472 19.31 -20.40 2.63
C VAL A 472 19.08 -19.14 3.46
N LYS A 473 19.00 -17.96 2.84
CA LYS A 473 18.76 -16.69 3.55
C LYS A 473 17.41 -16.68 4.28
N ALA A 474 16.35 -17.15 3.62
CA ALA A 474 15.03 -17.27 4.24
C ALA A 474 15.05 -18.25 5.43
N LEU A 475 15.71 -19.40 5.26
CA LEU A 475 15.83 -20.39 6.32
C LEU A 475 16.71 -19.87 7.47
N GLN A 476 17.81 -19.17 7.22
CA GLN A 476 18.62 -18.54 8.27
C GLN A 476 17.79 -17.61 9.15
N GLY A 477 16.93 -16.78 8.54
CA GLY A 477 15.99 -15.94 9.28
C GLY A 477 15.01 -16.77 10.12
N ALA A 478 14.42 -17.81 9.52
CA ALA A 478 13.51 -18.71 10.23
C ALA A 478 14.19 -19.46 11.40
N LEU A 479 15.44 -19.88 11.25
CA LEU A 479 16.21 -20.58 12.29
C LEU A 479 16.51 -19.70 13.52
N GLN A 480 16.36 -18.37 13.43
CA GLN A 480 16.46 -17.47 14.59
C GLN A 480 15.23 -17.57 15.51
N ASN A 481 14.10 -18.07 15.01
CA ASN A 481 12.90 -18.33 15.79
C ASN A 481 12.90 -19.79 16.24
N ALA A 482 12.94 -20.05 17.55
CA ALA A 482 13.02 -21.42 18.10
C ALA A 482 11.87 -22.33 17.63
N GLY A 483 10.66 -21.77 17.46
CA GLY A 483 9.52 -22.52 16.96
C GLY A 483 9.70 -22.92 15.49
N LEU A 484 10.10 -22.01 14.60
CA LEU A 484 10.36 -22.32 13.19
C LEU A 484 11.57 -23.25 13.05
N ARG A 485 12.61 -23.05 13.86
CA ARG A 485 13.80 -23.89 13.93
C ARG A 485 13.47 -25.35 14.20
N SER A 486 12.53 -25.63 15.10
CA SER A 486 12.08 -27.00 15.38
C SER A 486 11.38 -27.69 14.21
N GLN A 487 10.86 -26.90 13.26
CA GLN A 487 10.14 -27.35 12.05
C GLN A 487 10.94 -26.99 10.78
N TRP A 488 12.26 -26.87 10.89
CA TRP A 488 13.10 -26.45 9.77
C TRP A 488 12.92 -27.29 8.49
N PRO A 489 12.63 -28.62 8.53
CA PRO A 489 12.40 -29.36 7.29
C PRO A 489 11.18 -28.86 6.54
N GLN A 490 10.07 -28.61 7.24
CA GLN A 490 8.83 -28.11 6.65
C GLN A 490 8.98 -26.66 6.17
N VAL A 491 9.71 -25.83 6.92
CA VAL A 491 10.02 -24.45 6.52
C VAL A 491 10.89 -24.44 5.25
N LEU A 492 11.88 -25.32 5.17
CA LEU A 492 12.69 -25.49 3.96
C LEU A 492 11.81 -25.91 2.77
N ASP A 493 10.97 -26.93 2.96
CA ASP A 493 10.07 -27.43 1.91
C ASP A 493 9.11 -26.34 1.42
N PHE A 494 8.63 -25.48 2.33
CA PHE A 494 7.80 -24.33 1.99
C PHE A 494 8.52 -23.32 1.09
N PHE A 495 9.77 -22.97 1.37
CA PHE A 495 10.54 -22.06 0.52
C PHE A 495 10.98 -22.69 -0.80
N LEU A 496 11.27 -24.00 -0.83
CA LEU A 496 11.55 -24.73 -2.06
C LEU A 496 10.31 -24.81 -2.97
N ASP A 497 9.13 -25.06 -2.40
CA ASP A 497 7.85 -25.03 -3.14
C ASP A 497 7.59 -23.65 -3.77
N TYR A 498 7.86 -22.57 -3.03
CA TYR A 498 7.74 -21.22 -3.54
C TYR A 498 8.62 -21.00 -4.79
N GLU A 499 9.92 -21.32 -4.71
CA GLU A 499 10.85 -21.14 -5.84
C GLU A 499 10.48 -22.06 -7.02
N ALA A 500 10.01 -23.28 -6.76
CA ALA A 500 9.56 -24.21 -7.80
C ALA A 500 8.34 -23.66 -8.55
N ARG A 501 7.35 -23.13 -7.82
CA ARG A 501 6.14 -22.52 -8.40
C ARG A 501 6.43 -21.19 -9.11
N ALA A 502 7.43 -20.44 -8.66
CA ALA A 502 7.91 -19.26 -9.39
C ALA A 502 8.54 -19.64 -10.74
N LEU A 503 9.27 -20.76 -10.81
CA LEU A 503 9.79 -21.32 -12.07
C LEU A 503 8.68 -21.90 -12.96
N GLU A 504 7.63 -22.50 -12.37
CA GLU A 504 6.43 -22.88 -13.12
C GLU A 504 5.77 -21.65 -13.77
N GLN A 505 5.66 -20.54 -13.02
CA GLN A 505 5.16 -19.28 -13.56
C GLN A 505 6.06 -18.71 -14.67
N LEU A 506 7.38 -18.88 -14.59
CA LEU A 506 8.30 -18.55 -15.68
C LEU A 506 8.07 -19.41 -16.93
N GLY A 507 7.80 -20.71 -16.76
CA GLY A 507 7.41 -21.61 -17.84
C GLY A 507 6.08 -21.21 -18.49
N ALA A 508 5.09 -20.81 -17.69
CA ALA A 508 3.82 -20.29 -18.21
C ALA A 508 4.02 -18.98 -19.01
N TYR A 509 4.89 -18.09 -18.54
CA TYR A 509 5.29 -16.90 -19.28
C TYR A 509 6.01 -17.24 -20.59
N ALA A 510 6.88 -18.26 -20.61
CA ALA A 510 7.52 -18.76 -21.81
C ALA A 510 6.51 -19.22 -22.86
N ALA A 511 5.44 -19.91 -22.44
CA ALA A 511 4.37 -20.34 -23.32
C ALA A 511 3.61 -19.14 -23.93
N VAL A 512 3.29 -18.11 -23.12
CA VAL A 512 2.67 -16.87 -23.62
C VAL A 512 3.56 -16.19 -24.66
N ARG A 513 4.87 -16.12 -24.41
CA ARG A 513 5.83 -15.48 -25.33
C ARG A 513 6.23 -16.34 -26.52
N GLU A 514 5.76 -17.57 -26.61
CA GLU A 514 6.16 -18.57 -27.62
C GLU A 514 7.69 -18.81 -27.62
N PHE A 515 8.27 -18.97 -26.43
CA PHE A 515 9.71 -19.12 -26.18
C PHE A 515 10.06 -20.56 -25.78
N PRO A 516 10.27 -21.48 -26.75
CA PRO A 516 10.55 -22.89 -26.44
C PRO A 516 11.84 -23.10 -25.64
N ARG A 517 12.92 -22.35 -25.92
CA ARG A 517 14.18 -22.48 -25.18
C ARG A 517 14.05 -21.97 -23.75
N LEU A 518 13.20 -20.97 -23.51
CA LEU A 518 12.89 -20.53 -22.16
C LEU A 518 12.10 -21.58 -21.39
N ALA A 519 11.15 -22.26 -22.03
CA ALA A 519 10.39 -23.35 -21.41
C ALA A 519 11.34 -24.51 -21.01
N ASP A 520 12.29 -24.86 -21.87
CA ASP A 520 13.33 -25.85 -21.57
C ASP A 520 14.23 -25.38 -20.41
N ALA A 521 14.66 -24.12 -20.43
CA ALA A 521 15.48 -23.54 -19.37
C ALA A 521 14.76 -23.49 -18.01
N ALA A 522 13.46 -23.18 -18.00
CA ALA A 522 12.63 -23.20 -16.80
C ALA A 522 12.48 -24.62 -16.24
N THR A 523 12.30 -25.62 -17.11
CA THR A 523 12.26 -27.05 -16.72
C THR A 523 13.61 -27.49 -16.13
N TRP A 524 14.71 -27.14 -16.80
CA TRP A 524 16.06 -27.39 -16.27
C TRP A 524 16.27 -26.71 -14.92
N ALA A 525 15.83 -25.47 -14.75
CA ALA A 525 15.96 -24.72 -13.51
C ALA A 525 15.19 -25.39 -12.35
N GLN A 526 14.03 -26.00 -12.61
CA GLN A 526 13.29 -26.76 -11.60
C GLN A 526 14.06 -28.00 -11.14
N ILE A 527 14.69 -28.73 -12.07
CA ILE A 527 15.54 -29.88 -11.74
C ILE A 527 16.74 -29.42 -10.92
N PHE A 528 17.41 -28.34 -11.36
CA PHE A 528 18.54 -27.76 -10.62
C PHE A 528 18.14 -27.30 -9.21
N LEU A 529 16.95 -26.73 -9.04
CA LEU A 529 16.41 -26.36 -7.73
C LEU A 529 16.21 -27.57 -6.83
N ALA A 530 15.70 -28.68 -7.36
CA ALA A 530 15.51 -29.92 -6.59
C ALA A 530 16.87 -30.48 -6.12
N ASP A 531 17.86 -30.53 -7.02
CA ASP A 531 19.21 -31.03 -6.71
C ASP A 531 19.92 -30.13 -5.68
N SER A 532 19.89 -28.81 -5.90
CA SER A 532 20.47 -27.85 -4.95
C SER A 532 19.71 -27.84 -3.61
N GLY A 533 18.40 -28.06 -3.62
CA GLY A 533 17.57 -28.21 -2.42
C GLY A 533 18.01 -29.37 -1.53
N ALA A 534 18.51 -30.47 -2.11
CA ALA A 534 19.09 -31.57 -1.34
C ALA A 534 20.37 -31.15 -0.60
N LEU A 535 21.22 -30.32 -1.23
CA LEU A 535 22.41 -29.76 -0.58
C LEU A 535 22.04 -28.73 0.51
N VAL A 536 21.04 -27.88 0.25
CA VAL A 536 20.51 -26.95 1.25
C VAL A 536 19.95 -27.71 2.44
N ARG A 537 19.26 -28.84 2.24
CA ARG A 537 18.78 -29.70 3.33
C ARG A 537 19.92 -30.25 4.19
N GLN A 538 21.02 -30.68 3.58
CA GLN A 538 22.21 -31.12 4.32
C GLN A 538 22.80 -29.98 5.15
N TRP A 539 22.95 -28.78 4.56
CA TRP A 539 23.40 -27.59 5.28
C TRP A 539 22.45 -27.26 6.45
N ALA A 540 21.15 -27.21 6.20
CA ALA A 540 20.13 -26.88 7.18
C ALA A 540 20.14 -27.84 8.37
N SER A 541 20.30 -29.15 8.12
CA SER A 541 20.41 -30.15 9.20
C SER A 541 21.57 -29.89 10.16
N ARG A 542 22.67 -29.31 9.67
CA ARG A 542 23.83 -28.92 10.49
C ARG A 542 23.60 -27.58 11.19
N ALA A 543 22.99 -26.62 10.50
CA ALA A 543 22.73 -25.27 11.00
C ALA A 543 21.62 -25.23 12.06
N ALA A 544 20.61 -26.09 11.93
CA ALA A 544 19.50 -26.18 12.87
C ALA A 544 19.94 -26.60 14.28
N GLY A 545 21.09 -27.27 14.45
CA GLY A 545 21.58 -27.71 15.77
C GLY A 545 20.76 -28.86 16.37
N GLY A 546 21.19 -29.36 17.53
CA GLY A 546 20.48 -30.40 18.28
C GLY A 546 19.12 -29.91 18.81
N ARG A 547 18.24 -30.85 19.18
CA ARG A 547 16.84 -30.59 19.58
C ARG A 547 16.76 -29.68 20.81
N ASP A 548 16.59 -28.38 20.59
CA ASP A 548 16.08 -27.48 21.61
C ASP A 548 14.63 -27.86 21.95
N GLU A 549 14.20 -27.60 23.19
CA GLU A 549 12.79 -27.73 23.56
C GLU A 549 11.91 -26.90 22.62
N VAL A 550 10.93 -27.56 22.00
CA VAL A 550 9.94 -26.86 21.16
C VAL A 550 9.18 -25.92 22.09
N PRO A 551 9.21 -24.59 21.86
CA PRO A 551 8.44 -23.67 22.66
C PRO A 551 6.97 -24.10 22.64
N LEU A 552 6.34 -24.17 23.82
CA LEU A 552 4.90 -24.38 23.93
C LEU A 552 4.19 -23.30 23.09
N ARG A 553 3.56 -23.72 22.00
CA ARG A 553 2.74 -22.85 21.16
C ARG A 553 1.32 -22.81 21.72
N GLU A 554 0.63 -21.71 21.44
CA GLU A 554 -0.81 -21.63 21.63
C GLU A 554 -1.49 -22.82 20.92
N ALA A 555 -2.32 -23.56 21.67
CA ALA A 555 -2.99 -24.74 21.14
C ALA A 555 -4.09 -24.33 20.15
N LEU A 556 -4.16 -25.01 19.01
CA LEU A 556 -5.27 -24.92 18.06
C LEU A 556 -6.29 -26.02 18.39
N ASP A 557 -7.57 -25.67 18.53
CA ASP A 557 -8.64 -26.66 18.64
C ASP A 557 -8.62 -27.58 17.41
N PRO A 558 -8.44 -28.91 17.55
CA PRO A 558 -8.28 -29.80 16.39
C PRO A 558 -9.52 -29.89 15.49
N ARG A 559 -10.73 -29.77 16.06
CA ARG A 559 -11.97 -29.81 15.27
C ARG A 559 -12.10 -28.54 14.44
N ARG A 560 -11.79 -27.39 15.04
CA ARG A 560 -11.79 -26.11 14.32
C ARG A 560 -10.63 -26.00 13.34
N GLY A 561 -9.47 -26.54 13.67
CA GLY A 561 -8.30 -26.60 12.79
C GLY A 561 -8.56 -27.39 11.51
N ALA A 562 -9.41 -28.43 11.57
CA ALA A 562 -9.79 -29.25 10.41
C ALA A 562 -10.83 -28.59 9.48
N GLN A 563 -11.45 -27.49 9.91
CA GLN A 563 -12.44 -26.76 9.11
C GLN A 563 -11.80 -26.14 7.86
N VAL A 564 -12.55 -26.07 6.77
CA VAL A 564 -12.15 -25.40 5.53
C VAL A 564 -13.11 -24.24 5.28
N TYR A 565 -12.55 -23.05 5.10
CA TYR A 565 -13.31 -21.84 4.77
C TYR A 565 -13.02 -21.39 3.33
N ALA A 566 -14.07 -20.98 2.62
CA ALA A 566 -13.96 -20.32 1.33
C ALA A 566 -14.36 -18.84 1.45
N ARG A 567 -13.57 -17.96 0.83
CA ARG A 567 -13.90 -16.53 0.74
C ARG A 567 -15.11 -16.30 -0.17
N VAL A 568 -16.01 -15.41 0.24
CA VAL A 568 -17.23 -15.06 -0.52
C VAL A 568 -16.91 -14.11 -1.66
N TYR A 569 -16.01 -13.15 -1.42
CA TYR A 569 -15.58 -12.17 -2.41
C TYR A 569 -14.10 -12.36 -2.76
N LYS A 570 -13.73 -11.97 -3.99
CA LYS A 570 -12.32 -11.91 -4.40
C LYS A 570 -11.64 -10.67 -3.83
N GLY A 571 -10.34 -10.77 -3.60
CA GLY A 571 -9.50 -9.69 -3.09
C GLY A 571 -9.50 -9.54 -1.55
N PRO A 572 -8.64 -8.66 -1.02
CA PRO A 572 -8.55 -8.40 0.41
C PRO A 572 -9.82 -7.75 0.97
N VAL A 573 -10.17 -8.08 2.21
CA VAL A 573 -11.37 -7.56 2.89
C VAL A 573 -11.06 -6.24 3.60
N ASP A 574 -11.92 -5.23 3.43
CA ASP A 574 -11.91 -4.03 4.27
C ASP A 574 -12.65 -4.29 5.59
N LEU A 575 -11.97 -4.92 6.55
CA LEU A 575 -12.60 -5.28 7.81
C LEU A 575 -13.18 -4.06 8.55
N ASN A 576 -12.53 -2.90 8.46
CA ASN A 576 -12.99 -1.70 9.16
C ASN A 576 -14.35 -1.22 8.63
N ALA A 577 -14.54 -1.22 7.31
CA ALA A 577 -15.83 -0.90 6.70
C ALA A 577 -16.89 -1.97 6.98
N GLU A 578 -16.51 -3.25 7.00
CA GLU A 578 -17.46 -4.35 7.23
C GLU A 578 -17.96 -4.42 8.68
N LEU A 579 -17.10 -4.09 9.65
CA LEU A 579 -17.44 -4.07 11.07
C LEU A 579 -18.63 -3.16 11.38
N THR A 580 -18.86 -2.12 10.59
CA THR A 580 -19.95 -1.16 10.81
C THR A 580 -21.33 -1.79 10.64
N ARG A 581 -21.42 -2.95 9.98
CA ARG A 581 -22.63 -3.77 9.86
C ARG A 581 -23.08 -4.38 11.18
N LEU A 582 -22.17 -4.50 12.17
CA LEU A 582 -22.46 -5.06 13.48
C LEU A 582 -22.87 -3.98 14.50
N PRO A 583 -23.60 -4.35 15.56
CA PRO A 583 -23.84 -3.45 16.69
C PRO A 583 -22.54 -2.88 17.27
N ARG A 584 -22.54 -1.61 17.70
CA ARG A 584 -21.35 -0.92 18.23
C ARG A 584 -20.65 -1.68 19.35
N GLN A 585 -21.40 -2.34 20.22
CA GLN A 585 -20.83 -3.16 21.29
C GLN A 585 -19.92 -4.26 20.72
N LYS A 586 -20.36 -5.02 19.71
CA LYS A 586 -19.54 -6.05 19.06
C LYS A 586 -18.31 -5.46 18.37
N GLN A 587 -18.44 -4.29 17.74
CA GLN A 587 -17.29 -3.60 17.13
C GLN A 587 -16.22 -3.27 18.18
N ARG A 588 -16.63 -2.75 19.35
CA ARG A 588 -15.72 -2.45 20.47
C ARG A 588 -15.08 -3.72 21.03
N GLU A 589 -15.88 -4.76 21.26
CA GLU A 589 -15.40 -6.06 21.75
C GLU A 589 -14.35 -6.66 20.80
N TRP A 590 -14.58 -6.58 19.48
CA TRP A 590 -13.60 -7.00 18.48
C TRP A 590 -12.33 -6.15 18.51
N ARG A 591 -12.44 -4.82 18.48
CA ARG A 591 -11.27 -3.93 18.48
C ARG A 591 -10.43 -4.09 19.76
N ALA A 592 -11.08 -4.19 20.91
CA ALA A 592 -10.41 -4.44 22.19
C ALA A 592 -9.71 -5.80 22.19
N PHE A 593 -10.37 -6.84 21.69
CA PHE A 593 -9.76 -8.16 21.52
C PHE A 593 -8.55 -8.13 20.59
N ALA A 594 -8.68 -7.56 19.39
CA ALA A 594 -7.61 -7.49 18.41
C ALA A 594 -6.41 -6.69 18.92
N LYS A 595 -6.66 -5.54 19.60
CA LYS A 595 -5.63 -4.73 20.25
C LYS A 595 -4.90 -5.50 21.35
N ALA A 596 -5.62 -6.29 22.15
CA ALA A 596 -5.04 -7.10 23.22
C ALA A 596 -4.23 -8.30 22.70
N GLN A 597 -4.66 -8.91 21.59
CA GLN A 597 -3.94 -10.03 20.96
C GLN A 597 -2.70 -9.56 20.18
N ALA A 598 -2.76 -8.35 19.62
CA ALA A 598 -1.67 -7.71 18.86
C ALA A 598 -0.98 -8.66 17.84
N PRO A 599 -1.73 -9.28 16.91
CA PRO A 599 -1.21 -10.31 16.01
C PRO A 599 -0.19 -9.81 14.97
N GLY A 600 0.13 -8.51 14.98
CA GLY A 600 0.98 -7.87 13.98
C GLY A 600 0.20 -7.38 12.75
N VAL A 601 0.75 -6.36 12.10
CA VAL A 601 0.18 -5.80 10.87
C VAL A 601 0.27 -6.83 9.75
N GLY A 602 -0.83 -7.03 9.01
CA GLY A 602 -0.89 -7.92 7.86
C GLY A 602 -1.24 -9.38 8.17
N TYR A 603 -1.35 -9.78 9.44
CA TYR A 603 -1.70 -11.16 9.82
C TYR A 603 -3.06 -11.60 9.22
N ASP A 604 -4.08 -10.75 9.33
CA ASP A 604 -5.41 -10.98 8.77
C ASP A 604 -5.35 -11.23 7.25
N THR A 605 -4.56 -10.41 6.55
CA THR A 605 -4.36 -10.50 5.09
C THR A 605 -3.66 -11.81 4.71
N LEU A 606 -2.57 -12.16 5.37
CA LEU A 606 -1.84 -13.40 5.10
C LEU A 606 -2.73 -14.63 5.35
N LEU A 607 -3.50 -14.62 6.44
CA LEU A 607 -4.46 -15.69 6.72
C LEU A 607 -5.49 -15.82 5.60
N LEU A 608 -6.09 -14.71 5.15
CA LEU A 608 -7.04 -14.72 4.04
C LEU A 608 -6.43 -15.18 2.71
N TYR A 609 -5.15 -14.91 2.46
CA TYR A 609 -4.46 -15.37 1.26
C TYR A 609 -4.25 -16.89 1.25
N TRP A 610 -3.94 -17.49 2.40
CA TRP A 610 -3.77 -18.93 2.52
C TRP A 610 -5.10 -19.71 2.61
N LEU A 611 -6.23 -19.01 2.82
CA LEU A 611 -7.59 -19.55 2.75
C LEU A 611 -8.10 -19.60 1.30
N ASP A 612 -7.77 -20.69 0.62
CA ASP A 612 -8.11 -20.94 -0.79
C ASP A 612 -9.39 -21.78 -1.00
N GLY A 613 -10.15 -22.06 0.07
CA GLY A 613 -11.32 -22.93 0.03
C GLY A 613 -11.01 -24.42 -0.09
N ARG A 614 -9.74 -24.81 0.02
CA ARG A 614 -9.28 -26.21 -0.02
C ARG A 614 -8.48 -26.59 1.22
N ARG A 615 -7.57 -25.71 1.67
CA ARG A 615 -6.78 -25.90 2.88
C ARG A 615 -7.64 -25.77 4.13
N SER A 616 -7.36 -26.64 5.09
CA SER A 616 -7.86 -26.51 6.44
C SER A 616 -7.29 -25.27 7.13
N VAL A 617 -7.96 -24.79 8.17
CA VAL A 617 -7.48 -23.66 8.99
C VAL A 617 -6.09 -23.95 9.56
N ALA A 618 -5.84 -25.20 9.99
CA ALA A 618 -4.53 -25.61 10.49
C ALA A 618 -3.43 -25.45 9.44
N GLU A 619 -3.67 -25.91 8.21
CA GLU A 619 -2.72 -25.76 7.10
C GLU A 619 -2.51 -24.29 6.73
N ALA A 620 -3.57 -23.47 6.69
CA ALA A 620 -3.45 -22.05 6.39
C ALA A 620 -2.61 -21.32 7.45
N LEU A 621 -2.86 -21.59 8.74
CA LEU A 621 -2.08 -21.03 9.85
C LEU A 621 -0.61 -21.46 9.81
N GLU A 622 -0.33 -22.70 9.43
CA GLU A 622 1.03 -23.18 9.26
C GLU A 622 1.77 -22.40 8.17
N ARG A 623 1.12 -22.09 7.03
CA ARG A 623 1.71 -21.26 5.98
C ARG A 623 1.95 -19.81 6.43
N VAL A 624 0.99 -19.21 7.13
CA VAL A 624 1.17 -17.88 7.75
C VAL A 624 2.37 -17.90 8.69
N TYR A 625 2.50 -18.95 9.50
CA TYR A 625 3.61 -19.10 10.44
C TYR A 625 4.96 -19.24 9.73
N PHE A 626 5.06 -20.05 8.68
CA PHE A 626 6.29 -20.18 7.90
C PHE A 626 6.69 -18.89 7.17
N GLU A 627 5.71 -18.11 6.73
CA GLU A 627 5.93 -16.84 6.03
C GLU A 627 6.32 -15.69 6.98
N SER A 628 5.67 -15.59 8.14
CA SER A 628 5.78 -14.42 9.03
C SER A 628 6.48 -14.70 10.37
N GLY A 629 6.59 -15.97 10.78
CA GLY A 629 7.01 -16.37 12.12
C GLY A 629 5.96 -16.14 13.21
N VAL A 630 4.74 -15.71 12.85
CA VAL A 630 3.67 -15.36 13.78
C VAL A 630 2.63 -16.48 13.88
N TRP A 631 2.28 -16.88 15.11
CA TRP A 631 1.31 -17.95 15.40
C TRP A 631 0.26 -17.46 16.41
N HIS A 632 -0.95 -17.15 15.94
CA HIS A 632 -2.09 -16.76 16.77
C HIS A 632 -3.37 -17.52 16.36
N PRO A 633 -3.46 -18.84 16.60
CA PRO A 633 -4.61 -19.66 16.22
C PRO A 633 -5.91 -19.18 16.88
N ASN A 634 -5.92 -18.78 18.15
CA ASN A 634 -7.17 -18.37 18.80
C ASN A 634 -7.70 -17.03 18.25
N TYR A 635 -6.80 -16.10 17.95
CA TYR A 635 -7.14 -14.88 17.22
C TYR A 635 -7.72 -15.22 15.84
N ALA A 636 -7.05 -16.09 15.08
CA ALA A 636 -7.50 -16.49 13.75
C ALA A 636 -8.88 -17.16 13.76
N LEU A 637 -9.15 -18.04 14.73
CA LEU A 637 -10.45 -18.68 14.88
C LEU A 637 -11.56 -17.66 15.17
N ARG A 638 -11.31 -16.70 16.08
CA ARG A 638 -12.28 -15.64 16.37
C ARG A 638 -12.45 -14.67 15.21
N PHE A 639 -11.38 -14.42 14.45
CA PHE A 639 -11.44 -13.64 13.21
C PHE A 639 -12.33 -14.34 12.18
N LEU A 640 -12.17 -15.65 11.99
CA LEU A 640 -13.01 -16.43 11.08
C LEU A 640 -14.48 -16.47 11.51
N ASP A 641 -14.75 -16.55 12.81
CA ASP A 641 -16.12 -16.44 13.34
C ASP A 641 -16.74 -15.08 13.00
N LEU A 642 -15.97 -14.01 13.18
CA LEU A 642 -16.40 -12.66 12.82
C LEU A 642 -16.66 -12.54 11.31
N LEU A 643 -15.76 -13.05 10.47
CA LEU A 643 -15.94 -13.01 9.02
C LEU A 643 -17.13 -13.86 8.57
N ALA A 644 -17.41 -14.98 9.23
CA ALA A 644 -18.57 -15.81 8.95
C ALA A 644 -19.88 -15.10 9.36
N GLU A 645 -19.91 -14.44 10.52
CA GLU A 645 -21.04 -13.60 10.95
C GLU A 645 -21.30 -12.46 9.95
N LEU A 646 -20.23 -11.89 9.39
CA LEU A 646 -20.30 -10.85 8.35
C LEU A 646 -20.55 -11.40 6.94
N GLU A 647 -20.69 -12.71 6.76
CA GLU A 647 -20.88 -13.38 5.46
C GLU A 647 -19.75 -13.09 4.45
N LEU A 648 -18.52 -12.93 4.94
CA LEU A 648 -17.32 -12.68 4.13
C LEU A 648 -16.54 -13.98 3.83
N VAL A 649 -16.76 -15.00 4.66
CA VAL A 649 -16.31 -16.37 4.44
C VAL A 649 -17.46 -17.34 4.71
N ARG A 650 -17.39 -18.53 4.13
CA ARG A 650 -18.31 -19.64 4.38
C ARG A 650 -17.55 -20.91 4.74
N LEU A 651 -18.05 -21.65 5.72
CA LEU A 651 -17.56 -22.99 6.04
C LEU A 651 -17.97 -23.94 4.90
N VAL A 652 -17.01 -24.64 4.31
CA VAL A 652 -17.24 -25.59 3.21
C VAL A 652 -16.98 -27.04 3.58
N LYS A 653 -16.16 -27.31 4.59
CA LYS A 653 -15.90 -28.66 5.11
C LYS A 653 -15.58 -28.63 6.59
#